data_AF-A0A2P6MRS6-F1
#
_entry.id   AF-A0A2P6MRS6-F1
#
_cell.length_a   1.000
_cell.length_b   1.000
_cell.length_c   1.000
_cell.angle_alpha   90.00
_cell.angle_beta   90.00
_cell.angle_gamma   90.00
#
_symmetry.space_group_name_H-M   'P 1'
#
loop_
_entity.id
_entity.type
_entity.pdbx_description
1 polymer ?
#
loop_
_entity_poly.entity_id
_entity_poly.type
_entity_poly.pdbx_seq_one_letter_code
_entity_poly.pdbx_strand_id
1 'polypeptide(L)'
;MESVRLLFLLTLCISFSVADDCLFLNSCNATLPSSEPNCWNCTSEQKLPTSESTIIFQSVDDMTLSNLSLVVRDIFVRDSRILWRHSNVSSIRFTIENSDFALGGSTLNIQEHLSVQSSSDEPSSLKLYDSVVSSNTSLFNRTKVSFLPGVSNLNTFNSTFSLLMEGTLYIDSNVIWNGHLDSSASTFGASASHTMDTQVAVTSWTIRNSTLLVDAFTFSLPMVLEHVTSNPPSSEGPIFDHEVTITSSIMQHITRCSSCRVSNSSLYNIPEYSILHLSGSIQIFGEPTYSSGTTLFGSPGLTIDSASSINLNATSLIGPFMWHADTFTFVNCLFNSTSPSIGNSSLLNATTIEISNSTIHGAWSLVGEEENGLRRTNGTSTLHLVGPWFLSMVRAKDVTLDEMDTDGHRGPSIVIDADRLIIRRLVVSMYNYYITLSNTTSYTIQEIYLTSGYLYSTTPVRGGIPTDFLDSLRTDSDCSTYVKGSSLSVHYNTTALYVMYVPPTPDITYGWSNGISTYFHFDEAVSYWYYSYCTDDALVYHNLIIEDNGSHRIITSSPTGDTYWLPALSGQEDGCTHKRVKAYLVGATTSNENTRSTAIEVDILPGDLVKHRFYPWGNYNETDYSMRAMEGENSGKIQIRWNASTVPQACGYKAEYFIFGNDTVPISLGNSTYRAARSYSSSCMVYAYDVPTVSILYSKDDDHFTSPPYVPYADTYYTSNSFFRSLVPVEPSITPEKLHLSVIYVSSYSDRKTLRSDDPLPYVCSCGTYKLILRFHHLNGTWLDSETMTSQSRDLSVYLPYGRYIVYMTGVCSSGSYGVGGYGKTVRVELDLEKEPPSPLRWIIPVSIVGGLFLVVGGIVGFILIRKRQKYNYYRLE
;
A
#
# COMPACT_ATOMS: atom_id res chain seq x y z
N MET A 1 86.73 -75.50 -38.34
CA MET A 1 87.79 -75.36 -37.33
C MET A 1 88.38 -73.97 -37.44
N GLU A 2 87.68 -72.92 -36.99
CA GLU A 2 87.10 -72.73 -35.65
C GLU A 2 88.17 -72.74 -34.56
N SER A 3 87.92 -71.95 -33.51
CA SER A 3 88.77 -71.80 -32.31
C SER A 3 89.81 -70.68 -32.30
N VAL A 4 89.45 -69.48 -32.77
CA VAL A 4 89.95 -68.25 -32.11
C VAL A 4 88.86 -67.16 -31.93
N ARG A 5 87.68 -67.30 -32.56
CA ARG A 5 86.49 -66.47 -32.24
C ARG A 5 85.85 -66.78 -30.86
N LEU A 6 86.38 -67.74 -30.10
CA LEU A 6 85.81 -68.17 -28.83
C LEU A 6 86.35 -67.39 -27.61
N LEU A 7 87.50 -66.71 -27.72
CA LEU A 7 88.14 -66.10 -26.54
C LEU A 7 87.71 -64.65 -26.26
N PHE A 8 87.11 -63.97 -27.24
CA PHE A 8 86.53 -62.62 -27.05
C PHE A 8 85.05 -62.67 -26.59
N LEU A 9 84.45 -63.87 -26.56
CA LEU A 9 83.08 -64.13 -26.10
C LEU A 9 83.02 -64.57 -24.62
N LEU A 10 84.16 -64.80 -23.97
CA LEU A 10 84.26 -65.33 -22.60
C LEU A 10 84.61 -64.28 -21.53
N THR A 11 84.87 -63.03 -21.92
CA THR A 11 84.98 -61.87 -21.00
C THR A 11 83.71 -61.02 -20.96
N LEU A 12 82.63 -61.51 -21.58
CA LEU A 12 81.29 -60.93 -21.56
C LEU A 12 80.31 -61.85 -20.79
N CYS A 13 80.79 -62.57 -19.78
CA CYS A 13 79.94 -62.97 -18.66
C CYS A 13 79.79 -61.75 -17.76
N ILE A 14 78.98 -60.81 -18.25
CA ILE A 14 78.18 -59.92 -17.43
C ILE A 14 77.60 -60.80 -16.33
N SER A 15 77.96 -60.55 -15.09
CA SER A 15 77.16 -60.93 -13.93
C SER A 15 75.82 -60.24 -14.12
N PHE A 16 74.93 -60.88 -14.89
CA PHE A 16 73.52 -60.62 -14.80
C PHE A 16 73.18 -61.02 -13.37
N SER A 17 73.04 -60.01 -12.50
CA SER A 17 72.27 -60.13 -11.28
C SER A 17 70.91 -60.66 -11.72
N VAL A 18 70.71 -61.98 -11.57
CA VAL A 18 69.39 -62.59 -11.73
C VAL A 18 68.58 -61.98 -10.61
N ALA A 19 67.53 -61.22 -10.95
CA ALA A 19 66.62 -60.66 -9.96
C ALA A 19 66.12 -61.80 -9.07
N ASP A 20 66.34 -61.68 -7.76
CA ASP A 20 65.90 -62.67 -6.79
C ASP A 20 64.41 -62.45 -6.50
N ASP A 21 63.55 -63.15 -7.24
CA ASP A 21 62.11 -63.10 -7.02
C ASP A 21 61.73 -63.98 -5.81
N CYS A 22 61.10 -63.40 -4.81
CA CYS A 22 60.65 -64.04 -3.58
C CYS A 22 59.11 -64.01 -3.48
N LEU A 23 58.46 -65.17 -3.62
CA LEU A 23 57.01 -65.31 -3.45
C LEU A 23 56.67 -65.57 -1.98
N PHE A 24 55.72 -64.80 -1.43
CA PHE A 24 55.20 -65.06 -0.08
C PHE A 24 54.19 -66.20 -0.09
N LEU A 25 54.36 -67.18 0.80
CA LEU A 25 53.50 -68.36 0.87
C LEU A 25 52.32 -68.15 1.83
N ASN A 26 51.10 -68.37 1.34
CA ASN A 26 49.84 -68.21 2.10
C ASN A 26 49.70 -69.19 3.30
N SER A 27 50.58 -70.19 3.43
CA SER A 27 50.61 -71.13 4.55
C SER A 27 51.27 -70.58 5.82
N CYS A 28 51.73 -69.32 5.82
CA CYS A 28 52.39 -68.70 6.96
C CYS A 28 51.41 -68.06 7.95
N ASN A 29 51.71 -68.21 9.25
CA ASN A 29 50.81 -67.81 10.33
C ASN A 29 50.95 -66.31 10.66
N ALA A 30 49.83 -65.64 10.93
CA ALA A 30 49.65 -64.18 10.95
C ALA A 30 50.30 -63.39 12.12
N THR A 31 51.27 -63.96 12.86
CA THR A 31 51.82 -63.35 14.08
C THR A 31 53.34 -63.42 14.22
N LEU A 32 54.08 -63.77 13.16
CA LEU A 32 55.53 -63.95 13.24
C LEU A 32 56.30 -62.91 12.38
N PRO A 33 57.51 -62.49 12.81
CA PRO A 33 58.36 -61.57 12.07
C PRO A 33 58.82 -62.22 10.75
N SER A 34 59.02 -61.41 9.70
CA SER A 34 59.49 -61.80 8.35
C SER A 34 60.81 -62.55 8.27
N SER A 35 61.44 -62.81 9.42
CA SER A 35 62.68 -63.57 9.56
C SER A 35 62.49 -65.08 9.47
N GLU A 36 61.28 -65.61 9.25
CA GLU A 36 61.09 -67.05 9.03
C GLU A 36 61.36 -67.47 7.58
N PRO A 37 62.42 -68.28 7.34
CA PRO A 37 62.75 -68.80 6.02
C PRO A 37 61.65 -69.48 5.24
N ASN A 38 60.69 -70.08 5.94
CA ASN A 38 59.70 -70.97 5.35
C ASN A 38 58.51 -70.22 4.75
N CYS A 39 58.45 -68.90 4.95
CA CYS A 39 57.41 -68.04 4.39
C CYS A 39 57.75 -67.47 3.03
N TRP A 40 58.99 -67.63 2.60
CA TRP A 40 59.52 -67.08 1.38
C TRP A 40 59.97 -68.20 0.47
N ASN A 41 59.50 -68.18 -0.77
CA ASN A 41 60.03 -69.02 -1.83
C ASN A 41 60.83 -68.11 -2.78
N CYS A 42 62.12 -67.96 -2.49
CA CYS A 42 63.04 -67.14 -3.27
C CYS A 42 63.74 -67.97 -4.36
N THR A 43 63.96 -67.36 -5.52
CA THR A 43 64.65 -67.99 -6.66
C THR A 43 66.15 -68.12 -6.42
N SER A 44 66.74 -67.26 -5.60
CA SER A 44 68.04 -67.49 -4.99
C SER A 44 67.90 -68.54 -3.89
N GLU A 45 68.89 -69.42 -3.72
CA GLU A 45 68.92 -70.39 -2.60
C GLU A 45 68.96 -69.73 -1.21
N GLN A 46 68.87 -68.40 -1.14
CA GLN A 46 68.73 -67.64 0.09
C GLN A 46 67.30 -67.73 0.59
N LYS A 47 67.17 -68.04 1.88
CA LYS A 47 65.90 -68.29 2.55
C LYS A 47 65.12 -67.03 2.93
N LEU A 48 65.68 -65.84 2.75
CA LEU A 48 65.10 -64.57 3.16
C LEU A 48 65.35 -63.50 2.08
N PRO A 49 64.40 -62.55 1.89
CA PRO A 49 64.58 -61.44 0.97
C PRO A 49 65.75 -60.53 1.34
N THR A 50 66.45 -60.03 0.33
CA THR A 50 67.56 -59.06 0.45
C THR A 50 67.24 -57.75 -0.26
N SER A 51 68.14 -56.77 -0.20
CA SER A 51 67.99 -55.47 -0.86
C SER A 51 67.84 -55.55 -2.38
N GLU A 52 68.26 -56.64 -3.01
CA GLU A 52 68.14 -56.88 -4.46
C GLU A 52 66.90 -57.70 -4.84
N SER A 53 66.18 -58.23 -3.84
CA SER A 53 65.06 -59.14 -4.08
C SER A 53 63.80 -58.40 -4.52
N THR A 54 62.98 -59.05 -5.34
CA THR A 54 61.63 -58.62 -5.71
C THR A 54 60.63 -59.47 -4.95
N ILE A 55 59.84 -58.87 -4.07
CA ILE A 55 58.81 -59.57 -3.30
C ILE A 55 57.48 -59.57 -4.04
N ILE A 56 56.83 -60.73 -4.10
CA ILE A 56 55.50 -60.88 -4.69
C ILE A 56 54.55 -61.51 -3.66
N PHE A 57 53.48 -60.79 -3.33
CA PHE A 57 52.29 -61.32 -2.66
C PHE A 57 51.21 -61.54 -3.71
N GLN A 58 50.81 -62.80 -3.92
CA GLN A 58 49.83 -63.17 -4.93
C GLN A 58 48.75 -64.05 -4.29
N SER A 59 47.48 -63.66 -4.43
CA SER A 59 46.33 -64.43 -3.93
C SER A 59 46.40 -64.76 -2.43
N VAL A 60 46.93 -63.82 -1.63
CA VAL A 60 47.00 -63.90 -0.17
C VAL A 60 45.77 -63.21 0.41
N ASP A 61 44.99 -63.89 1.25
CA ASP A 61 43.72 -63.34 1.76
C ASP A 61 43.74 -63.21 3.29
N ASP A 62 43.13 -62.14 3.80
CA ASP A 62 43.02 -61.77 5.23
C ASP A 62 44.32 -61.91 6.07
N MET A 63 45.46 -61.56 5.49
CA MET A 63 46.76 -61.70 6.16
C MET A 63 47.16 -60.44 6.93
N THR A 64 47.54 -60.59 8.20
CA THR A 64 48.15 -59.50 9.00
C THR A 64 49.62 -59.79 9.25
N LEU A 65 50.50 -58.86 8.88
CA LEU A 65 51.93 -58.88 9.18
C LEU A 65 52.26 -57.78 10.19
N SER A 66 52.89 -58.12 11.30
CA SER A 66 53.22 -57.18 12.37
C SER A 66 54.73 -57.08 12.60
N ASN A 67 55.23 -55.88 12.89
CA ASN A 67 56.65 -55.60 13.15
C ASN A 67 57.57 -56.03 11.99
N LEU A 68 57.08 -55.89 10.76
CA LEU A 68 57.83 -56.22 9.54
C LEU A 68 58.93 -55.19 9.31
N SER A 69 60.18 -55.63 9.15
CA SER A 69 61.29 -54.78 8.72
C SER A 69 61.86 -55.34 7.41
N LEU A 70 61.68 -54.61 6.30
CA LEU A 70 62.12 -55.05 4.97
C LEU A 70 62.84 -53.92 4.23
N VAL A 71 63.93 -54.28 3.57
CA VAL A 71 64.62 -53.43 2.61
C VAL A 71 64.86 -54.28 1.38
N VAL A 72 64.12 -54.02 0.31
CA VAL A 72 64.09 -54.84 -0.92
C VAL A 72 64.08 -53.96 -2.17
N ARG A 73 64.22 -54.56 -3.35
CA ARG A 73 64.21 -53.81 -4.61
C ARG A 73 62.78 -53.43 -5.00
N ASP A 74 61.93 -54.41 -5.20
CA ASP A 74 60.56 -54.21 -5.70
C ASP A 74 59.55 -55.00 -4.85
N ILE A 75 58.33 -54.48 -4.67
CA ILE A 75 57.22 -55.17 -4.00
C ILE A 75 55.99 -55.15 -4.90
N PHE A 76 55.39 -56.32 -5.13
CA PHE A 76 54.14 -56.49 -5.85
C PHE A 76 53.09 -57.17 -4.96
N VAL A 77 51.91 -56.57 -4.86
CA VAL A 77 50.73 -57.14 -4.18
C VAL A 77 49.64 -57.30 -5.22
N ARG A 78 49.23 -58.55 -5.49
CA ARG A 78 48.29 -58.90 -6.55
C ARG A 78 47.18 -59.79 -6.03
N ASP A 79 45.94 -59.46 -6.38
CA ASP A 79 44.73 -60.21 -6.01
C ASP A 79 44.71 -60.61 -4.52
N SER A 80 45.15 -59.72 -3.62
CA SER A 80 45.43 -60.03 -2.21
C SER A 80 44.75 -59.06 -1.24
N ARG A 81 44.52 -59.51 0.01
CA ARG A 81 44.07 -58.70 1.14
C ARG A 81 45.07 -58.77 2.28
N ILE A 82 45.80 -57.68 2.53
CA ILE A 82 46.95 -57.66 3.43
C ILE A 82 46.93 -56.42 4.32
N LEU A 83 47.19 -56.61 5.61
CA LEU A 83 47.37 -55.56 6.61
C LEU A 83 48.78 -55.62 7.21
N TRP A 84 49.52 -54.53 7.13
CA TRP A 84 50.79 -54.36 7.82
C TRP A 84 50.62 -53.49 9.06
N ARG A 85 51.12 -53.95 10.21
CA ARG A 85 51.07 -53.24 11.48
C ARG A 85 52.47 -52.98 12.04
N HIS A 86 52.71 -51.78 12.55
CA HIS A 86 53.98 -51.39 13.19
C HIS A 86 55.23 -51.76 12.37
N SER A 87 55.11 -51.64 11.04
CA SER A 87 56.09 -52.15 10.08
C SER A 87 56.92 -51.02 9.49
N ASN A 88 58.18 -51.28 9.13
CA ASN A 88 59.09 -50.35 8.49
C ASN A 88 59.65 -50.99 7.21
N VAL A 89 59.15 -50.55 6.06
CA VAL A 89 59.46 -51.16 4.76
C VAL A 89 60.06 -50.13 3.82
N SER A 90 61.17 -50.49 3.17
CA SER A 90 61.77 -49.70 2.11
C SER A 90 61.90 -50.49 0.81
N SER A 91 61.55 -49.85 -0.31
CA SER A 91 61.67 -50.41 -1.65
C SER A 91 62.05 -49.35 -2.69
N ILE A 92 62.50 -49.77 -3.87
CA ILE A 92 62.59 -48.89 -5.05
C ILE A 92 61.20 -48.69 -5.63
N ARG A 93 60.43 -49.77 -5.84
CA ARG A 93 59.06 -49.72 -6.39
C ARG A 93 58.08 -50.55 -5.58
N PHE A 94 56.85 -50.06 -5.48
CA PHE A 94 55.75 -50.74 -4.81
C PHE A 94 54.51 -50.72 -5.70
N THR A 95 53.95 -51.88 -6.04
CA THR A 95 52.77 -52.00 -6.88
C THR A 95 51.67 -52.81 -6.19
N ILE A 96 50.45 -52.29 -6.16
CA ILE A 96 49.24 -52.93 -5.65
C ILE A 96 48.26 -53.05 -6.82
N GLU A 97 47.83 -54.27 -7.13
CA GLU A 97 46.97 -54.56 -8.26
C GLU A 97 45.83 -55.50 -7.86
N ASN A 98 44.59 -55.11 -8.16
CA ASN A 98 43.35 -55.81 -7.79
C ASN A 98 43.33 -56.29 -6.32
N SER A 99 43.83 -55.47 -5.40
CA SER A 99 44.11 -55.87 -4.02
C SER A 99 43.59 -54.87 -2.98
N ASP A 100 43.36 -55.32 -1.74
CA ASP A 100 43.07 -54.48 -0.58
C ASP A 100 44.26 -54.48 0.38
N PHE A 101 44.99 -53.37 0.41
CA PHE A 101 46.20 -53.23 1.20
C PHE A 101 46.02 -52.18 2.29
N ALA A 102 46.41 -52.51 3.52
CA ALA A 102 46.28 -51.62 4.67
C ALA A 102 47.60 -51.47 5.44
N LEU A 103 47.87 -50.26 5.92
CA LEU A 103 49.01 -49.91 6.79
C LEU A 103 48.49 -49.35 8.11
N GLY A 104 48.93 -49.91 9.23
CA GLY A 104 48.61 -49.45 10.59
C GLY A 104 49.86 -49.14 11.39
N GLY A 105 50.05 -47.90 11.86
CA GLY A 105 51.22 -47.49 12.62
C GLY A 105 52.55 -47.78 11.90
N SER A 106 52.56 -47.79 10.56
CA SER A 106 53.66 -48.30 9.74
C SER A 106 54.31 -47.21 8.90
N THR A 107 55.59 -47.40 8.54
CA THR A 107 56.35 -46.53 7.63
C THR A 107 56.68 -47.29 6.35
N LEU A 108 56.34 -46.71 5.20
CA LEU A 108 56.64 -47.22 3.87
C LEU A 108 57.47 -46.19 3.10
N ASN A 109 58.70 -46.51 2.76
CA ASN A 109 59.63 -45.63 2.05
C ASN A 109 60.01 -46.18 0.66
N ILE A 110 59.48 -45.56 -0.39
CA ILE A 110 59.60 -46.00 -1.79
C ILE A 110 60.47 -44.99 -2.55
N GLN A 111 61.59 -45.43 -3.11
CA GLN A 111 62.54 -44.51 -3.74
C GLN A 111 62.04 -43.92 -5.06
N GLU A 112 61.34 -44.71 -5.89
CA GLU A 112 60.89 -44.28 -7.22
C GLU A 112 59.37 -44.15 -7.33
N HIS A 113 58.64 -45.26 -7.29
CA HIS A 113 57.24 -45.27 -7.75
C HIS A 113 56.33 -46.16 -6.90
N LEU A 114 55.23 -45.57 -6.40
CA LEU A 114 54.08 -46.26 -5.82
C LEU A 114 52.97 -46.34 -6.87
N SER A 115 52.56 -47.55 -7.27
CA SER A 115 51.41 -47.73 -8.17
C SER A 115 50.32 -48.53 -7.46
N VAL A 116 49.09 -48.04 -7.49
CA VAL A 116 47.90 -48.77 -7.09
C VAL A 116 46.95 -48.73 -8.28
N GLN A 117 46.54 -49.89 -8.77
CA GLN A 117 45.73 -49.98 -9.98
C GLN A 117 44.71 -51.11 -9.90
N SER A 118 43.53 -50.89 -10.45
CA SER A 118 42.56 -51.98 -10.64
C SER A 118 42.26 -52.20 -12.11
N SER A 119 42.33 -53.44 -12.54
CA SER A 119 41.86 -53.90 -13.86
C SER A 119 40.50 -54.60 -13.78
N SER A 120 40.00 -54.85 -12.56
CA SER A 120 38.69 -55.46 -12.31
C SER A 120 37.60 -54.40 -12.06
N ASP A 121 36.34 -54.85 -12.01
CA ASP A 121 35.19 -53.96 -11.71
C ASP A 121 35.20 -53.47 -10.26
N GLU A 122 35.92 -54.14 -9.35
CA GLU A 122 36.13 -53.68 -7.98
C GLU A 122 37.42 -52.85 -7.86
N PRO A 123 37.41 -51.70 -7.16
CA PRO A 123 38.60 -50.86 -7.03
C PRO A 123 39.64 -51.49 -6.10
N SER A 124 40.91 -51.37 -6.46
CA SER A 124 42.01 -51.68 -5.54
C SER A 124 42.06 -50.67 -4.40
N SER A 125 42.39 -51.11 -3.20
CA SER A 125 42.27 -50.32 -1.97
C SER A 125 43.62 -50.13 -1.30
N LEU A 126 43.91 -48.89 -0.87
CA LEU A 126 45.03 -48.52 0.00
C LEU A 126 44.46 -47.82 1.24
N LYS A 127 44.55 -48.46 2.41
CA LYS A 127 44.06 -47.93 3.69
C LYS A 127 45.23 -47.56 4.61
N LEU A 128 45.20 -46.38 5.18
CA LEU A 128 46.25 -45.85 6.05
C LEU A 128 45.66 -45.51 7.43
N TYR A 129 46.23 -46.08 8.47
CA TYR A 129 45.93 -45.81 9.88
C TYR A 129 47.22 -45.39 10.57
N ASP A 130 47.33 -44.16 11.07
CA ASP A 130 48.55 -43.62 11.71
C ASP A 130 49.85 -43.95 10.96
N SER A 131 49.86 -43.87 9.64
CA SER A 131 50.95 -44.38 8.82
C SER A 131 51.66 -43.29 8.02
N VAL A 132 52.93 -43.53 7.73
CA VAL A 132 53.79 -42.66 6.93
C VAL A 132 54.14 -43.35 5.62
N VAL A 133 53.72 -42.78 4.50
CA VAL A 133 54.10 -43.24 3.16
C VAL A 133 54.96 -42.17 2.52
N SER A 134 56.12 -42.55 2.01
CA SER A 134 57.01 -41.68 1.25
C SER A 134 57.32 -42.34 -0.10
N SER A 135 57.13 -41.60 -1.19
CA SER A 135 57.41 -42.01 -2.56
C SER A 135 58.00 -40.85 -3.35
N ASN A 136 58.74 -41.09 -4.43
CA ASN A 136 59.06 -39.99 -5.36
C ASN A 136 57.83 -39.65 -6.20
N THR A 137 57.20 -40.64 -6.82
CA THR A 137 55.95 -40.49 -7.58
C THR A 137 54.91 -41.52 -7.16
N SER A 138 53.62 -41.18 -7.26
CA SER A 138 52.53 -42.13 -7.02
C SER A 138 51.46 -42.09 -8.11
N LEU A 139 50.92 -43.27 -8.45
CA LEU A 139 49.87 -43.48 -9.43
C LEU A 139 48.73 -44.26 -8.78
N PHE A 140 47.52 -43.72 -8.88
CA PHE A 140 46.30 -44.28 -8.34
C PHE A 140 45.26 -44.33 -9.47
N ASN A 141 45.04 -45.50 -10.05
CA ASN A 141 44.12 -45.67 -11.18
C ASN A 141 42.99 -46.65 -10.85
N ARG A 142 41.74 -46.18 -10.82
CA ARG A 142 40.58 -46.96 -10.37
C ARG A 142 40.75 -47.54 -8.97
N THR A 143 41.17 -46.68 -8.04
CA THR A 143 41.54 -47.09 -6.68
C THR A 143 40.76 -46.36 -5.61
N LYS A 144 40.58 -47.00 -4.46
CA LYS A 144 40.12 -46.38 -3.23
C LYS A 144 41.30 -46.16 -2.27
N VAL A 145 41.72 -44.92 -2.08
CA VAL A 145 42.71 -44.54 -1.07
C VAL A 145 41.97 -44.00 0.15
N SER A 146 42.22 -44.52 1.34
CA SER A 146 41.51 -44.15 2.57
C SER A 146 42.47 -43.81 3.70
N PHE A 147 42.38 -42.59 4.22
CA PHE A 147 43.08 -42.14 5.43
C PHE A 147 42.13 -42.25 6.62
N LEU A 148 42.32 -43.28 7.43
CA LEU A 148 41.39 -43.67 8.48
C LEU A 148 41.95 -43.33 9.87
N PRO A 149 41.07 -43.12 10.86
CA PRO A 149 41.49 -42.73 12.20
C PRO A 149 42.21 -43.89 12.91
N GLY A 150 43.22 -43.54 13.70
CA GLY A 150 44.03 -44.46 14.47
C GLY A 150 44.08 -44.06 15.94
N VAL A 151 45.19 -44.37 16.62
CA VAL A 151 45.51 -43.86 17.96
C VAL A 151 45.93 -42.39 17.90
N SER A 152 46.76 -42.02 16.92
CA SER A 152 47.25 -40.63 16.77
C SER A 152 46.37 -39.75 15.90
N ASN A 153 45.49 -40.37 15.09
CA ASN A 153 44.64 -39.72 14.09
C ASN A 153 45.43 -38.89 13.08
N LEU A 154 46.67 -39.26 12.79
CA LEU A 154 47.55 -38.54 11.89
C LEU A 154 48.20 -39.48 10.88
N ASN A 155 47.88 -39.29 9.61
CA ASN A 155 48.57 -39.94 8.50
C ASN A 155 49.48 -38.95 7.78
N THR A 156 50.63 -39.42 7.27
CA THR A 156 51.56 -38.60 6.48
C THR A 156 51.79 -39.24 5.12
N PHE A 157 51.58 -38.48 4.06
CA PHE A 157 51.82 -38.91 2.69
C PHE A 157 52.76 -37.93 1.99
N ASN A 158 53.97 -38.41 1.67
CA ASN A 158 55.00 -37.65 1.00
C ASN A 158 55.16 -38.19 -0.43
N SER A 159 54.88 -37.38 -1.43
CA SER A 159 55.13 -37.72 -2.83
C SER A 159 55.36 -36.46 -3.65
N THR A 160 56.45 -36.38 -4.42
CA THR A 160 56.71 -35.16 -5.22
C THR A 160 55.57 -34.89 -6.21
N PHE A 161 55.01 -35.96 -6.79
CA PHE A 161 53.87 -35.91 -7.69
C PHE A 161 53.02 -37.17 -7.57
N SER A 162 51.71 -36.98 -7.44
CA SER A 162 50.70 -38.03 -7.33
C SER A 162 49.63 -37.84 -8.40
N LEU A 163 49.26 -38.91 -9.09
CA LEU A 163 48.19 -38.90 -10.09
C LEU A 163 47.04 -39.81 -9.63
N LEU A 164 45.82 -39.26 -9.53
CA LEU A 164 44.60 -39.99 -9.18
C LEU A 164 43.58 -39.94 -10.32
N MET A 165 43.33 -41.07 -10.97
CA MET A 165 42.40 -41.20 -12.09
C MET A 165 41.29 -42.20 -11.78
N GLU A 166 40.03 -41.80 -12.04
CA GLU A 166 38.85 -42.67 -11.85
C GLU A 166 38.78 -43.30 -10.45
N GLY A 167 39.32 -42.63 -9.44
CA GLY A 167 39.51 -43.17 -8.09
C GLY A 167 38.69 -42.45 -7.02
N THR A 168 38.77 -42.97 -5.81
CA THR A 168 38.14 -42.39 -4.62
C THR A 168 39.20 -42.11 -3.57
N LEU A 169 39.27 -40.87 -3.10
CA LEU A 169 40.06 -40.47 -1.94
C LEU A 169 39.12 -40.24 -0.76
N TYR A 170 39.25 -41.01 0.32
CA TYR A 170 38.43 -40.89 1.52
C TYR A 170 39.29 -40.48 2.72
N ILE A 171 38.95 -39.39 3.39
CA ILE A 171 39.73 -38.82 4.49
C ILE A 171 38.87 -38.75 5.75
N ASP A 172 39.27 -39.48 6.77
CA ASP A 172 38.60 -39.59 8.07
C ASP A 172 39.61 -39.49 9.24
N SER A 173 40.68 -38.73 9.00
CA SER A 173 41.76 -38.46 9.96
C SER A 173 42.49 -37.17 9.55
N ASN A 174 43.37 -36.65 10.40
CA ASN A 174 44.27 -35.57 9.99
C ASN A 174 45.33 -36.12 9.02
N VAL A 175 45.62 -35.38 7.97
CA VAL A 175 46.57 -35.81 6.95
C VAL A 175 47.59 -34.70 6.69
N ILE A 176 48.88 -35.04 6.79
CA ILE A 176 49.96 -34.23 6.24
C ILE A 176 50.23 -34.73 4.82
N TRP A 177 49.89 -33.94 3.82
CA TRP A 177 50.20 -34.22 2.41
C TRP A 177 51.32 -33.30 1.94
N ASN A 178 52.41 -33.90 1.45
CA ASN A 178 53.55 -33.15 0.91
C ASN A 178 53.77 -33.50 -0.57
N GLY A 179 53.67 -32.48 -1.43
CA GLY A 179 53.89 -32.50 -2.87
C GLY A 179 52.61 -32.51 -3.72
N HIS A 180 52.74 -32.58 -5.04
CA HIS A 180 51.63 -32.29 -5.96
C HIS A 180 50.64 -33.44 -6.11
N LEU A 181 49.35 -33.13 -6.19
CA LEU A 181 48.30 -34.06 -6.60
C LEU A 181 47.62 -33.53 -7.87
N ASP A 182 47.59 -34.32 -8.94
CA ASP A 182 46.71 -34.11 -10.09
C ASP A 182 45.64 -35.21 -10.09
N SER A 183 44.38 -34.82 -10.09
CA SER A 183 43.26 -35.75 -10.03
C SER A 183 42.22 -35.45 -11.09
N SER A 184 41.71 -36.51 -11.72
CA SER A 184 40.67 -36.42 -12.74
C SER A 184 39.61 -37.50 -12.57
N ALA A 185 38.35 -37.17 -12.85
CA ALA A 185 37.23 -38.13 -12.84
C ALA A 185 37.11 -38.90 -11.51
N SER A 186 37.43 -38.26 -10.39
CA SER A 186 37.60 -38.90 -9.08
C SER A 186 36.58 -38.39 -8.06
N THR A 187 36.39 -39.13 -6.98
CA THR A 187 35.52 -38.75 -5.86
C THR A 187 36.34 -38.50 -4.61
N PHE A 188 36.16 -37.34 -3.98
CA PHE A 188 36.83 -36.96 -2.74
C PHE A 188 35.81 -36.95 -1.61
N GLY A 189 35.95 -37.84 -0.64
CA GLY A 189 35.15 -37.86 0.57
C GLY A 189 35.98 -37.41 1.76
N ALA A 190 35.45 -36.50 2.59
CA ALA A 190 36.09 -36.19 3.87
C ALA A 190 35.07 -36.01 4.99
N SER A 191 35.39 -36.50 6.18
CA SER A 191 34.57 -36.33 7.38
C SER A 191 34.91 -35.04 8.13
N ALA A 192 33.91 -34.50 8.83
CA ALA A 192 34.03 -33.27 9.61
C ALA A 192 35.12 -33.35 10.69
N SER A 193 35.62 -32.17 11.11
CA SER A 193 36.57 -32.00 12.22
C SER A 193 38.01 -32.47 11.99
N HIS A 194 38.39 -32.72 10.74
CA HIS A 194 39.76 -33.09 10.37
C HIS A 194 40.41 -32.04 9.45
N THR A 195 41.74 -32.05 9.42
CA THR A 195 42.54 -31.15 8.58
C THR A 195 43.36 -31.90 7.56
N MET A 196 43.54 -31.27 6.41
CA MET A 196 44.60 -31.62 5.46
C MET A 196 45.63 -30.50 5.42
N ASP A 197 46.79 -30.79 6.00
CA ASP A 197 47.88 -29.85 6.15
C ASP A 197 49.06 -30.22 5.24
N THR A 198 49.97 -29.27 5.07
CA THR A 198 51.23 -29.50 4.38
C THR A 198 52.39 -28.87 5.15
N GLN A 199 53.56 -29.49 5.08
CA GLN A 199 54.80 -28.96 5.66
C GLN A 199 55.74 -28.41 4.58
N VAL A 200 55.36 -28.54 3.30
CA VAL A 200 56.16 -28.16 2.14
C VAL A 200 55.46 -27.06 1.35
N ALA A 201 56.14 -25.92 1.19
CA ALA A 201 55.55 -24.72 0.58
C ALA A 201 55.15 -24.89 -0.90
N VAL A 202 55.73 -25.85 -1.61
CA VAL A 202 55.41 -26.12 -3.04
C VAL A 202 54.25 -27.10 -3.23
N THR A 203 53.67 -27.64 -2.16
CA THR A 203 52.50 -28.55 -2.26
C THR A 203 51.32 -27.84 -2.92
N SER A 204 50.67 -28.50 -3.88
CA SER A 204 49.43 -28.00 -4.47
C SER A 204 48.58 -29.15 -5.02
N TRP A 205 47.26 -28.98 -4.97
CA TRP A 205 46.32 -29.95 -5.51
C TRP A 205 45.59 -29.38 -6.71
N THR A 206 45.47 -30.18 -7.77
CA THR A 206 44.65 -29.88 -8.95
C THR A 206 43.61 -30.99 -9.10
N ILE A 207 42.34 -30.63 -8.98
CA ILE A 207 41.21 -31.56 -9.05
C ILE A 207 40.35 -31.15 -10.24
N ARG A 208 40.17 -32.08 -11.19
CA ARG A 208 39.44 -31.86 -12.44
C ARG A 208 38.30 -32.84 -12.63
N ASN A 209 37.17 -32.40 -13.18
CA ASN A 209 36.04 -33.27 -13.56
C ASN A 209 35.63 -34.24 -12.44
N SER A 210 35.61 -33.78 -11.20
CA SER A 210 35.56 -34.64 -10.01
C SER A 210 34.45 -34.20 -9.06
N THR A 211 34.11 -35.08 -8.10
CA THR A 211 33.08 -34.82 -7.11
C THR A 211 33.69 -34.61 -5.73
N LEU A 212 33.27 -33.57 -5.01
CA LEU A 212 33.70 -33.25 -3.65
C LEU A 212 32.56 -33.50 -2.65
N LEU A 213 32.73 -34.54 -1.82
CA LEU A 213 31.81 -35.00 -0.79
C LEU A 213 32.39 -34.67 0.60
N VAL A 214 32.38 -33.40 0.96
CA VAL A 214 33.11 -32.91 2.14
C VAL A 214 32.21 -32.11 3.04
N ASP A 215 32.18 -32.49 4.32
CA ASP A 215 31.45 -31.81 5.39
C ASP A 215 32.46 -31.25 6.41
N ALA A 216 32.43 -29.93 6.67
CA ALA A 216 33.25 -29.25 7.68
C ALA A 216 34.76 -29.62 7.76
N PHE A 217 35.38 -29.99 6.64
CA PHE A 217 36.80 -30.36 6.59
C PHE A 217 37.66 -29.16 6.19
N THR A 218 38.84 -29.02 6.80
CA THR A 218 39.74 -27.89 6.53
C THR A 218 40.88 -28.30 5.61
N PHE A 219 41.00 -27.61 4.48
CA PHE A 219 42.14 -27.71 3.57
C PHE A 219 43.11 -26.55 3.83
N SER A 220 44.28 -26.87 4.35
CA SER A 220 45.38 -25.93 4.61
C SER A 220 46.49 -26.04 3.55
N LEU A 221 46.10 -26.16 2.27
CA LEU A 221 47.02 -26.20 1.14
C LEU A 221 46.41 -25.52 -0.10
N PRO A 222 47.24 -25.03 -1.04
CA PRO A 222 46.75 -24.44 -2.30
C PRO A 222 46.02 -25.44 -3.18
N MET A 223 44.85 -25.06 -3.72
CA MET A 223 44.03 -25.93 -4.57
C MET A 223 43.56 -25.25 -5.86
N VAL A 224 43.42 -26.05 -6.91
CA VAL A 224 42.74 -25.70 -8.16
C VAL A 224 41.61 -26.69 -8.39
N LEU A 225 40.38 -26.20 -8.42
CA LEU A 225 39.16 -26.95 -8.68
C LEU A 225 38.63 -26.54 -10.07
N GLU A 226 38.57 -27.48 -11.00
CA GLU A 226 38.15 -27.26 -12.37
C GLU A 226 37.07 -28.28 -12.76
N HIS A 227 35.87 -27.84 -13.13
CA HIS A 227 34.74 -28.75 -13.41
C HIS A 227 34.44 -29.69 -12.22
N VAL A 228 34.53 -29.15 -11.00
CA VAL A 228 34.25 -29.89 -9.77
C VAL A 228 32.80 -29.66 -9.35
N THR A 229 32.11 -30.72 -8.94
CA THR A 229 30.78 -30.63 -8.34
C THR A 229 30.87 -31.04 -6.88
N SER A 230 30.47 -30.18 -5.93
CA SER A 230 30.28 -30.62 -4.55
C SER A 230 28.85 -31.11 -4.32
N ASN A 231 28.62 -32.01 -3.36
CA ASN A 231 27.29 -32.58 -3.10
C ASN A 231 26.38 -31.71 -2.20
N PRO A 232 25.06 -32.01 -2.12
CA PRO A 232 24.07 -31.24 -1.38
C PRO A 232 24.21 -31.30 0.14
N PRO A 233 23.62 -30.32 0.85
CA PRO A 233 24.14 -29.82 2.11
C PRO A 233 23.94 -30.79 3.27
N SER A 234 25.05 -31.18 3.90
CA SER A 234 25.18 -31.00 5.34
C SER A 234 25.20 -29.49 5.63
N SER A 235 24.85 -29.06 6.85
CA SER A 235 24.84 -27.64 7.23
C SER A 235 26.20 -26.92 7.08
N GLU A 236 27.27 -27.66 6.81
CA GLU A 236 28.64 -27.17 6.73
C GLU A 236 29.32 -27.69 5.45
N GLY A 237 30.12 -26.84 4.81
CA GLY A 237 30.94 -27.19 3.64
C GLY A 237 32.44 -27.19 3.97
N PRO A 238 33.32 -27.37 2.97
CA PRO A 238 34.76 -27.26 3.15
C PRO A 238 35.18 -25.86 3.64
N ILE A 239 36.26 -25.84 4.42
CA ILE A 239 36.99 -24.64 4.84
C ILE A 239 38.31 -24.61 4.05
N PHE A 240 38.56 -23.52 3.35
CA PHE A 240 39.79 -23.30 2.59
C PHE A 240 40.66 -22.24 3.28
N ASP A 241 41.68 -22.69 4.00
CA ASP A 241 42.58 -21.83 4.78
C ASP A 241 43.78 -21.31 3.97
N HIS A 242 43.89 -21.69 2.70
CA HIS A 242 44.86 -21.20 1.73
C HIS A 242 44.19 -20.77 0.42
N GLU A 243 44.98 -20.24 -0.52
CA GLU A 243 44.51 -19.81 -1.84
C GLU A 243 43.88 -20.95 -2.64
N VAL A 244 42.64 -20.76 -3.09
CA VAL A 244 41.93 -21.74 -3.93
C VAL A 244 41.43 -21.07 -5.21
N THR A 245 41.65 -21.74 -6.34
CA THR A 245 41.08 -21.33 -7.63
C THR A 245 39.94 -22.27 -7.99
N ILE A 246 38.74 -21.73 -8.23
CA ILE A 246 37.52 -22.46 -8.58
C ILE A 246 37.07 -22.00 -9.96
N THR A 247 37.04 -22.90 -10.93
CA THR A 247 36.69 -22.58 -12.32
C THR A 247 35.69 -23.59 -12.86
N SER A 248 34.66 -23.12 -13.55
CA SER A 248 33.66 -23.98 -14.21
C SER A 248 33.06 -25.04 -13.28
N SER A 249 32.93 -24.73 -12.00
CA SER A 249 32.58 -25.68 -10.93
C SER A 249 31.23 -25.34 -10.32
N ILE A 250 30.59 -26.33 -9.69
CA ILE A 250 29.35 -26.20 -8.94
C ILE A 250 29.66 -26.49 -7.47
N MET A 251 29.67 -25.46 -6.64
CA MET A 251 29.96 -25.55 -5.20
C MET A 251 28.68 -25.34 -4.41
N GLN A 252 28.16 -26.42 -3.85
CA GLN A 252 26.90 -26.47 -3.10
C GLN A 252 26.99 -25.86 -1.69
N HIS A 253 28.16 -25.82 -1.07
CA HIS A 253 28.36 -25.04 0.15
C HIS A 253 29.86 -24.80 0.33
N ILE A 254 30.25 -23.60 0.73
CA ILE A 254 31.59 -23.29 1.22
C ILE A 254 31.40 -22.62 2.58
N THR A 255 32.03 -23.14 3.62
CA THR A 255 31.89 -22.56 4.97
C THR A 255 32.70 -21.27 5.07
N ARG A 256 33.97 -21.35 4.66
CA ARG A 256 34.91 -20.23 4.70
C ARG A 256 35.98 -20.41 3.64
N CYS A 257 36.40 -19.31 3.03
CA CYS A 257 37.55 -19.26 2.16
C CYS A 257 38.43 -18.05 2.47
N SER A 258 39.63 -18.32 2.98
CA SER A 258 40.65 -17.30 3.27
C SER A 258 40.98 -16.44 2.05
N SER A 259 41.12 -17.06 0.87
CA SER A 259 41.24 -16.38 -0.43
C SER A 259 40.84 -17.33 -1.56
N CYS A 260 39.73 -17.03 -2.23
CA CYS A 260 39.24 -17.81 -3.35
C CYS A 260 39.22 -16.97 -4.63
N ARG A 261 39.68 -17.52 -5.74
CA ARG A 261 39.48 -16.99 -7.10
C ARG A 261 38.42 -17.83 -7.78
N VAL A 262 37.23 -17.27 -7.96
CA VAL A 262 36.08 -17.98 -8.54
C VAL A 262 35.78 -17.42 -9.92
N SER A 263 35.66 -18.29 -10.91
CA SER A 263 35.33 -17.91 -12.29
C SER A 263 34.36 -18.87 -12.95
N ASN A 264 33.40 -18.35 -13.72
CA ASN A 264 32.46 -19.15 -14.53
C ASN A 264 31.80 -20.29 -13.74
N SER A 265 31.42 -20.06 -12.49
CA SER A 265 31.05 -21.11 -11.54
C SER A 265 29.71 -20.83 -10.88
N SER A 266 29.10 -21.88 -10.34
CA SER A 266 27.87 -21.80 -9.57
C SER A 266 28.19 -22.01 -8.09
N LEU A 267 27.75 -21.09 -7.24
CA LEU A 267 27.87 -21.17 -5.79
C LEU A 267 26.47 -21.26 -5.18
N TYR A 268 26.29 -22.01 -4.10
CA TYR A 268 24.99 -22.03 -3.39
C TYR A 268 24.92 -21.06 -2.20
N ASN A 269 26.07 -20.48 -1.83
CA ASN A 269 26.17 -19.50 -0.77
C ASN A 269 27.37 -18.58 -1.01
N ILE A 270 27.33 -17.41 -0.38
CA ILE A 270 28.51 -16.56 -0.24
C ILE A 270 29.14 -16.91 1.11
N PRO A 271 30.31 -17.58 1.16
CA PRO A 271 30.94 -18.01 2.42
C PRO A 271 31.20 -16.81 3.33
N GLU A 272 31.06 -17.01 4.63
CA GLU A 272 31.28 -15.97 5.65
C GLU A 272 32.77 -15.79 5.93
N TYR A 273 33.16 -14.62 6.46
CA TYR A 273 34.55 -14.30 6.85
C TYR A 273 35.59 -14.65 5.78
N SER A 274 35.23 -14.39 4.52
CA SER A 274 35.94 -14.88 3.34
C SER A 274 36.42 -13.75 2.43
N ILE A 275 37.40 -14.06 1.57
CA ILE A 275 37.83 -13.16 0.50
C ILE A 275 37.62 -13.86 -0.84
N LEU A 276 36.73 -13.33 -1.67
CA LEU A 276 36.41 -13.89 -2.99
C LEU A 276 36.81 -12.92 -4.10
N HIS A 277 37.59 -13.39 -5.06
CA HIS A 277 37.88 -12.71 -6.32
C HIS A 277 37.03 -13.34 -7.42
N LEU A 278 36.03 -12.61 -7.88
CA LEU A 278 35.00 -13.07 -8.79
C LEU A 278 35.25 -12.58 -10.23
N SER A 279 35.06 -13.47 -11.20
CA SER A 279 35.21 -13.15 -12.63
C SER A 279 34.32 -13.98 -13.54
N GLY A 280 34.04 -13.47 -14.74
CA GLY A 280 33.16 -14.13 -15.70
C GLY A 280 31.71 -14.20 -15.22
N SER A 281 31.04 -15.32 -15.47
CA SER A 281 29.64 -15.53 -15.06
C SER A 281 29.55 -16.33 -13.76
N ILE A 282 29.02 -15.73 -12.70
CA ILE A 282 28.78 -16.40 -11.42
C ILE A 282 27.28 -16.58 -11.24
N GLN A 283 26.86 -17.79 -10.89
CA GLN A 283 25.48 -18.06 -10.50
C GLN A 283 25.42 -18.35 -9.02
N ILE A 284 24.49 -17.69 -8.30
CA ILE A 284 24.25 -17.95 -6.88
C ILE A 284 22.87 -18.60 -6.75
N PHE A 285 22.87 -19.86 -6.33
CA PHE A 285 21.66 -20.66 -6.11
C PHE A 285 21.42 -20.80 -4.60
N GLY A 286 20.19 -21.09 -4.16
CA GLY A 286 19.93 -21.49 -2.76
C GLY A 286 18.90 -20.66 -2.00
N GLU A 287 18.68 -21.01 -0.74
CA GLU A 287 17.87 -20.25 0.23
C GLU A 287 18.38 -18.80 0.37
N PRO A 288 17.64 -17.88 1.01
CA PRO A 288 18.10 -16.51 1.19
C PRO A 288 19.55 -16.49 1.70
N THR A 289 20.46 -15.94 0.90
CA THR A 289 21.89 -16.04 1.19
C THR A 289 22.23 -15.01 2.25
N TYR A 290 22.60 -15.48 3.44
CA TYR A 290 23.15 -14.66 4.51
C TYR A 290 24.66 -14.80 4.51
N SER A 291 25.37 -13.68 4.46
CA SER A 291 26.82 -13.68 4.63
C SER A 291 27.28 -12.50 5.46
N SER A 292 28.26 -12.76 6.34
CA SER A 292 28.83 -11.77 7.22
C SER A 292 30.35 -11.70 7.14
N GLY A 293 30.89 -10.48 7.17
CA GLY A 293 32.35 -10.26 7.26
C GLY A 293 33.15 -10.64 6.01
N THR A 294 32.50 -10.75 4.85
CA THR A 294 33.13 -11.18 3.60
C THR A 294 33.56 -10.00 2.73
N THR A 295 34.62 -10.18 1.94
CA THR A 295 35.07 -9.22 0.92
C THR A 295 34.94 -9.85 -0.47
N LEU A 296 34.15 -9.22 -1.33
CA LEU A 296 33.97 -9.59 -2.73
C LEU A 296 34.73 -8.61 -3.61
N PHE A 297 35.64 -9.13 -4.43
CA PHE A 297 36.36 -8.39 -5.46
C PHE A 297 35.79 -8.73 -6.83
N GLY A 298 35.18 -7.75 -7.49
CA GLY A 298 34.67 -7.86 -8.85
C GLY A 298 35.74 -7.52 -9.89
N SER A 299 35.72 -8.23 -11.02
CA SER A 299 36.57 -7.94 -12.18
C SER A 299 35.76 -7.39 -13.36
N PRO A 300 36.37 -6.66 -14.30
CA PRO A 300 35.65 -6.16 -15.48
C PRO A 300 34.97 -7.29 -16.26
N GLY A 301 33.68 -7.13 -16.54
CA GLY A 301 32.86 -8.15 -17.22
C GLY A 301 32.26 -9.22 -16.29
N LEU A 302 32.39 -9.08 -14.97
CA LEU A 302 31.70 -9.94 -14.01
C LEU A 302 30.18 -9.75 -14.07
N THR A 303 29.47 -10.85 -14.26
CA THR A 303 28.01 -10.96 -14.10
C THR A 303 27.71 -11.93 -12.97
N ILE A 304 26.86 -11.52 -12.02
CA ILE A 304 26.35 -12.38 -10.96
C ILE A 304 24.84 -12.44 -11.11
N ASP A 305 24.30 -13.64 -11.24
CA ASP A 305 22.86 -13.88 -11.25
C ASP A 305 22.48 -14.72 -10.04
N SER A 306 21.66 -14.16 -9.15
CA SER A 306 21.17 -14.79 -7.94
C SER A 306 19.71 -15.19 -8.13
N ALA A 307 19.40 -16.47 -7.92
CA ALA A 307 18.03 -16.97 -7.99
C ALA A 307 17.23 -16.74 -6.69
N SER A 308 17.82 -16.08 -5.69
CA SER A 308 17.21 -15.87 -4.38
C SER A 308 17.58 -14.52 -3.79
N SER A 309 16.93 -14.18 -2.67
CA SER A 309 17.21 -12.99 -1.87
C SER A 309 18.65 -12.99 -1.34
N ILE A 310 19.31 -11.84 -1.44
CA ILE A 310 20.67 -11.64 -0.96
C ILE A 310 20.66 -10.73 0.26
N ASN A 311 21.18 -11.23 1.39
CA ASN A 311 21.33 -10.48 2.62
C ASN A 311 22.80 -10.46 3.07
N LEU A 312 23.43 -9.30 2.97
CA LEU A 312 24.83 -9.12 3.35
C LEU A 312 24.95 -8.19 4.54
N ASN A 313 25.73 -8.61 5.53
CA ASN A 313 26.08 -7.81 6.70
C ASN A 313 27.59 -7.65 6.80
N ALA A 314 28.08 -6.46 7.16
CA ALA A 314 29.51 -6.19 7.36
C ALA A 314 30.39 -6.66 6.18
N THR A 315 29.85 -6.59 4.96
CA THR A 315 30.47 -7.12 3.73
C THR A 315 31.03 -5.98 2.89
N SER A 316 32.16 -6.21 2.23
CA SER A 316 32.80 -5.26 1.32
C SER A 316 32.65 -5.69 -0.13
N LEU A 317 32.06 -4.85 -0.98
CA LEU A 317 31.96 -5.02 -2.43
C LEU A 317 32.94 -4.07 -3.13
N ILE A 318 34.00 -4.62 -3.71
CA ILE A 318 35.10 -3.84 -4.29
C ILE A 318 35.27 -4.18 -5.78
N GLY A 319 35.21 -3.16 -6.64
CA GLY A 319 35.36 -3.32 -8.09
C GLY A 319 34.03 -3.24 -8.86
N PRO A 320 34.06 -3.45 -10.19
CA PRO A 320 32.86 -3.45 -11.01
C PRO A 320 32.03 -4.73 -10.77
N PHE A 321 30.72 -4.55 -10.59
CA PHE A 321 29.74 -5.63 -10.48
C PHE A 321 28.59 -5.38 -11.45
N MET A 322 28.06 -6.44 -12.06
CA MET A 322 26.69 -6.47 -12.57
C MET A 322 25.99 -7.61 -11.85
N TRP A 323 25.12 -7.29 -10.90
CA TRP A 323 24.48 -8.28 -10.04
C TRP A 323 22.96 -8.18 -10.10
N HIS A 324 22.32 -9.26 -10.53
CA HIS A 324 20.88 -9.44 -10.54
C HIS A 324 20.43 -10.36 -9.40
N ALA A 325 19.40 -9.97 -8.67
CA ALA A 325 18.74 -10.79 -7.66
C ALA A 325 17.26 -10.40 -7.54
N ASP A 326 16.43 -11.20 -6.88
CA ASP A 326 15.04 -10.79 -6.60
C ASP A 326 15.00 -9.63 -5.60
N THR A 327 15.82 -9.73 -4.55
CA THR A 327 15.88 -8.72 -3.47
C THR A 327 17.29 -8.60 -2.93
N PHE A 328 17.66 -7.38 -2.56
CA PHE A 328 18.92 -7.07 -1.90
C PHE A 328 18.68 -6.42 -0.54
N THR A 329 19.33 -6.93 0.50
CA THR A 329 19.41 -6.29 1.82
C THR A 329 20.87 -6.17 2.23
N PHE A 330 21.36 -4.95 2.36
CA PHE A 330 22.72 -4.65 2.76
C PHE A 330 22.74 -3.87 4.07
N VAL A 331 23.48 -4.37 5.07
CA VAL A 331 23.61 -3.74 6.39
C VAL A 331 25.10 -3.60 6.74
N ASN A 332 25.52 -2.43 7.19
CA ASN A 332 26.92 -2.17 7.59
C ASN A 332 27.95 -2.50 6.48
N CYS A 333 27.58 -2.35 5.21
CA CYS A 333 28.41 -2.76 4.08
C CYS A 333 29.29 -1.61 3.55
N LEU A 334 30.38 -1.96 2.88
CA LEU A 334 31.24 -1.04 2.14
C LEU A 334 31.12 -1.33 0.64
N PHE A 335 30.74 -0.33 -0.12
CA PHE A 335 30.67 -0.39 -1.59
C PHE A 335 31.78 0.51 -2.14
N ASN A 336 32.68 -0.05 -2.95
CA ASN A 336 33.80 0.68 -3.51
C ASN A 336 34.01 0.34 -4.98
N SER A 337 33.45 1.17 -5.86
CA SER A 337 33.70 1.07 -7.30
C SER A 337 34.93 1.88 -7.68
N THR A 338 35.84 1.28 -8.45
CA THR A 338 37.04 1.96 -8.99
C THR A 338 36.71 2.89 -10.16
N SER A 339 35.48 2.85 -10.69
CA SER A 339 35.05 3.71 -11.79
C SER A 339 34.56 5.07 -11.27
N PRO A 340 35.09 6.19 -11.80
CA PRO A 340 34.59 7.53 -11.49
C PRO A 340 33.35 7.93 -12.30
N SER A 341 32.83 7.08 -13.20
CA SER A 341 31.74 7.45 -14.13
C SER A 341 30.65 6.38 -14.27
N ILE A 342 29.42 6.84 -14.50
CA ILE A 342 28.21 6.00 -14.60
C ILE A 342 28.25 5.03 -15.80
N GLY A 343 28.93 5.37 -16.89
CA GLY A 343 28.99 4.50 -18.09
C GLY A 343 29.68 3.14 -17.87
N ASN A 344 30.50 3.04 -16.82
CA ASN A 344 31.15 1.80 -16.34
C ASN A 344 30.88 1.59 -14.84
N SER A 345 29.73 2.04 -14.33
CA SER A 345 29.39 1.88 -12.92
C SER A 345 29.10 0.44 -12.56
N SER A 346 29.26 0.11 -11.29
CA SER A 346 28.70 -1.13 -10.74
C SER A 346 27.17 -1.04 -10.76
N LEU A 347 26.50 -2.07 -11.25
CA LEU A 347 25.05 -2.18 -11.39
C LEU A 347 24.52 -3.23 -10.41
N LEU A 348 23.55 -2.85 -9.59
CA LEU A 348 22.70 -3.77 -8.83
C LEU A 348 21.29 -3.65 -9.37
N ASN A 349 20.66 -4.78 -9.68
CA ASN A 349 19.33 -4.83 -10.26
C ASN A 349 18.48 -5.87 -9.50
N ALA A 350 17.37 -5.41 -8.92
CA ALA A 350 16.45 -6.27 -8.18
C ALA A 350 15.03 -5.69 -8.16
N THR A 351 14.06 -6.47 -7.70
CA THR A 351 12.72 -5.95 -7.41
C THR A 351 12.78 -4.95 -6.26
N THR A 352 13.50 -5.28 -5.18
CA THR A 352 13.66 -4.41 -4.01
C THR A 352 15.13 -4.34 -3.55
N ILE A 353 15.61 -3.13 -3.30
CA ILE A 353 16.97 -2.86 -2.77
C ILE A 353 16.87 -2.06 -1.47
N GLU A 354 17.33 -2.66 -0.37
CA GLU A 354 17.49 -1.98 0.91
C GLU A 354 18.98 -1.89 1.31
N ILE A 355 19.49 -0.68 1.49
CA ILE A 355 20.86 -0.42 1.97
C ILE A 355 20.79 0.41 3.25
N SER A 356 21.39 -0.09 4.33
CA SER A 356 21.40 0.60 5.62
C SER A 356 22.76 0.64 6.31
N ASN A 357 23.04 1.73 7.03
CA ASN A 357 24.27 1.94 7.81
C ASN A 357 25.57 1.67 7.02
N SER A 358 25.57 1.96 5.72
CA SER A 358 26.60 1.52 4.78
C SER A 358 27.41 2.70 4.23
N THR A 359 28.62 2.42 3.73
CA THR A 359 29.47 3.42 3.07
C THR A 359 29.58 3.13 1.57
N ILE A 360 29.32 4.12 0.71
CA ILE A 360 29.37 3.95 -0.75
C ILE A 360 30.33 4.95 -1.40
N HIS A 361 31.30 4.42 -2.15
CA HIS A 361 32.28 5.16 -2.95
C HIS A 361 32.26 4.72 -4.42
N GLY A 362 32.64 5.66 -5.29
CA GLY A 362 32.64 5.47 -6.74
C GLY A 362 31.26 5.60 -7.37
N ALA A 363 31.13 5.20 -8.64
CA ALA A 363 29.86 5.26 -9.36
C ALA A 363 29.06 3.95 -9.22
N TRP A 364 27.78 4.07 -8.82
CA TRP A 364 26.85 2.95 -8.69
C TRP A 364 25.50 3.27 -9.34
N SER A 365 24.98 2.32 -10.10
CA SER A 365 23.61 2.33 -10.60
C SER A 365 22.82 1.26 -9.85
N LEU A 366 21.75 1.68 -9.17
CA LEU A 366 20.85 0.80 -8.43
C LEU A 366 19.49 0.83 -9.13
N VAL A 367 19.05 -0.32 -9.63
CA VAL A 367 17.80 -0.47 -10.35
C VAL A 367 16.86 -1.31 -9.50
N GLY A 368 15.79 -0.66 -9.03
CA GLY A 368 14.79 -1.26 -8.16
C GLY A 368 13.40 -1.03 -8.75
N GLU A 369 12.51 -2.01 -8.64
CA GLU A 369 11.14 -1.88 -9.18
C GLU A 369 10.17 -1.37 -8.11
N GLU A 370 10.27 -1.85 -6.88
CA GLU A 370 9.32 -1.59 -5.80
C GLU A 370 10.02 -1.40 -4.43
N GLU A 371 9.56 -0.41 -3.66
CA GLU A 371 9.92 -0.15 -2.25
C GLU A 371 11.43 -0.08 -1.94
N ASN A 372 12.23 0.62 -2.75
CA ASN A 372 13.68 0.71 -2.54
C ASN A 372 14.07 1.72 -1.45
N GLY A 373 15.15 1.45 -0.71
CA GLY A 373 15.57 2.25 0.43
C GLY A 373 17.08 2.43 0.60
N LEU A 374 17.55 3.67 0.78
CA LEU A 374 18.88 3.98 1.32
C LEU A 374 18.76 4.72 2.65
N ARG A 375 19.35 4.16 3.71
CA ARG A 375 19.25 4.67 5.09
C ARG A 375 20.61 4.78 5.76
N ARG A 376 20.93 5.95 6.32
CA ARG A 376 22.19 6.21 7.04
C ARG A 376 23.39 5.78 6.20
N THR A 377 23.39 6.24 4.96
CA THR A 377 24.42 5.90 3.97
C THR A 377 25.36 7.08 3.82
N ASN A 378 26.67 6.84 3.87
CA ASN A 378 27.67 7.90 3.77
C ASN A 378 28.69 7.60 2.67
N GLY A 379 29.36 8.60 2.13
CA GLY A 379 30.47 8.41 1.20
C GLY A 379 30.58 9.52 0.16
N THR A 380 31.32 9.21 -0.90
CA THR A 380 31.68 10.16 -1.98
C THR A 380 31.22 9.64 -3.35
N SER A 381 30.11 8.92 -3.35
CA SER A 381 29.60 8.21 -4.52
C SER A 381 28.83 9.09 -5.49
N THR A 382 28.79 8.66 -6.75
CA THR A 382 27.84 9.12 -7.75
C THR A 382 26.79 8.03 -7.90
N LEU A 383 25.56 8.31 -7.45
CA LEU A 383 24.45 7.35 -7.39
C LEU A 383 23.44 7.63 -8.51
N HIS A 384 23.11 6.60 -9.27
CA HIS A 384 21.99 6.60 -10.21
C HIS A 384 20.94 5.59 -9.73
N LEU A 385 19.79 6.08 -9.32
CA LEU A 385 18.74 5.35 -8.62
C LEU A 385 17.51 5.29 -9.53
N VAL A 386 17.26 4.11 -10.11
CA VAL A 386 16.17 3.86 -11.07
C VAL A 386 15.02 3.20 -10.35
N GLY A 387 13.79 3.66 -10.63
CA GLY A 387 12.56 3.26 -9.95
C GLY A 387 12.18 4.16 -8.75
N PRO A 388 11.24 3.71 -7.90
CA PRO A 388 10.82 4.44 -6.71
C PRO A 388 11.82 4.23 -5.56
N TRP A 389 12.34 5.33 -5.01
CA TRP A 389 13.33 5.30 -3.95
C TRP A 389 12.91 6.12 -2.73
N PHE A 390 13.26 5.56 -1.57
CA PHE A 390 13.18 6.20 -0.29
C PHE A 390 14.59 6.46 0.27
N LEU A 391 14.89 7.72 0.60
CA LEU A 391 16.20 8.13 1.12
C LEU A 391 16.09 8.68 2.55
N SER A 392 17.02 8.32 3.44
CA SER A 392 17.14 8.94 4.76
C SER A 392 18.58 8.98 5.26
N MET A 393 19.05 10.17 5.63
CA MET A 393 20.42 10.39 6.11
C MET A 393 21.46 9.87 5.09
N VAL A 394 21.35 10.35 3.86
CA VAL A 394 22.23 9.95 2.75
C VAL A 394 23.24 11.06 2.47
N ARG A 395 24.52 10.71 2.44
CA ARG A 395 25.60 11.59 2.00
C ARG A 395 26.33 10.98 0.82
N ALA A 396 26.40 11.73 -0.27
CA ALA A 396 27.00 11.32 -1.54
C ALA A 396 27.59 12.53 -2.25
N LYS A 397 28.28 12.33 -3.37
CA LYS A 397 28.73 13.44 -4.23
C LYS A 397 27.62 13.89 -5.17
N ASP A 398 27.12 12.96 -5.98
CA ASP A 398 26.05 13.21 -6.94
C ASP A 398 24.95 12.15 -6.76
N VAL A 399 23.68 12.55 -6.76
CA VAL A 399 22.53 11.64 -6.69
C VAL A 399 21.55 11.97 -7.80
N THR A 400 21.20 10.98 -8.61
CA THR A 400 20.14 11.07 -9.62
C THR A 400 19.08 10.02 -9.32
N LEU A 401 17.84 10.44 -9.18
CA LEU A 401 16.67 9.60 -8.88
C LEU A 401 15.66 9.70 -10.01
N ASP A 402 15.12 8.56 -10.42
CA ASP A 402 13.98 8.51 -11.32
C ASP A 402 12.68 8.90 -10.59
N GLU A 403 12.43 8.32 -9.42
CA GLU A 403 11.30 8.71 -8.59
C GLU A 403 11.70 8.74 -7.11
N MET A 404 11.34 9.83 -6.43
CA MET A 404 11.51 9.99 -4.99
C MET A 404 10.14 10.02 -4.34
N ASP A 405 9.85 9.04 -3.50
CA ASP A 405 8.61 8.96 -2.74
C ASP A 405 8.80 9.45 -1.30
N THR A 406 8.00 10.45 -0.92
CA THR A 406 7.98 10.99 0.45
C THR A 406 6.95 10.31 1.34
N ASP A 407 6.03 9.50 0.80
CA ASP A 407 4.91 8.88 1.50
C ASP A 407 5.28 7.58 2.22
N GLY A 408 6.26 6.82 1.68
CA GLY A 408 6.81 5.61 2.31
C GLY A 408 7.45 5.80 3.70
N HIS A 409 7.42 7.02 4.26
CA HIS A 409 8.05 7.36 5.52
C HIS A 409 7.11 7.12 6.72
N ARG A 410 7.52 6.26 7.67
CA ARG A 410 7.06 6.26 9.07
C ARG A 410 8.18 6.79 9.98
N GLY A 411 8.79 7.92 9.63
CA GLY A 411 9.97 8.45 10.32
C GLY A 411 10.12 9.98 10.20
N PRO A 412 10.92 10.64 11.07
CA PRO A 412 10.90 12.10 11.19
C PRO A 412 11.94 12.87 10.34
N SER A 413 12.80 12.26 9.50
CA SER A 413 13.81 13.07 8.78
C SER A 413 14.37 12.42 7.50
N ILE A 414 14.02 13.00 6.35
CA ILE A 414 14.72 12.82 5.08
C ILE A 414 15.80 13.89 5.02
N VAL A 415 17.07 13.49 5.17
CA VAL A 415 18.23 14.39 5.08
C VAL A 415 19.13 13.87 3.98
N ILE A 416 19.39 14.70 2.98
CA ILE A 416 20.27 14.38 1.85
C ILE A 416 21.34 15.45 1.77
N ASP A 417 22.60 15.04 1.86
CA ASP A 417 23.78 15.90 1.71
C ASP A 417 24.56 15.45 0.47
N ALA A 418 24.33 16.15 -0.65
CA ALA A 418 25.03 15.91 -1.91
C ALA A 418 25.54 17.21 -2.50
N ASP A 419 26.56 17.17 -3.37
CA ASP A 419 26.95 18.35 -4.14
C ASP A 419 25.88 18.67 -5.20
N ARG A 420 25.31 17.60 -5.81
CA ARG A 420 24.25 17.69 -6.82
C ARG A 420 23.19 16.61 -6.63
N LEU A 421 21.92 17.02 -6.66
CA LEU A 421 20.74 16.16 -6.57
C LEU A 421 19.81 16.39 -7.77
N ILE A 422 19.50 15.34 -8.53
CA ILE A 422 18.53 15.39 -9.62
C ILE A 422 17.38 14.43 -9.29
N ILE A 423 16.17 14.93 -9.28
CA ILE A 423 14.95 14.14 -9.09
C ILE A 423 14.13 14.26 -10.37
N ARG A 424 13.90 13.16 -11.10
CA ARG A 424 13.01 13.22 -12.27
C ARG A 424 11.58 13.41 -11.83
N ARG A 425 11.06 12.58 -10.94
CA ARG A 425 9.71 12.72 -10.37
C ARG A 425 9.74 12.76 -8.84
N LEU A 426 9.18 13.82 -8.26
CA LEU A 426 9.01 13.96 -6.82
C LEU A 426 7.54 13.68 -6.47
N VAL A 427 7.29 12.60 -5.74
CA VAL A 427 5.97 12.25 -5.21
C VAL A 427 5.82 12.89 -3.82
N VAL A 428 4.92 13.86 -3.73
CA VAL A 428 4.66 14.65 -2.52
C VAL A 428 3.50 14.02 -1.77
N SER A 429 3.78 13.55 -0.56
CA SER A 429 2.83 12.92 0.37
C SER A 429 1.84 13.92 0.99
N MET A 430 0.70 13.39 1.41
CA MET A 430 -0.28 14.05 2.29
C MET A 430 0.23 14.32 3.72
N TYR A 431 1.29 13.63 4.13
CA TYR A 431 1.93 13.82 5.42
C TYR A 431 3.04 14.87 5.27
N ASN A 432 3.24 15.72 6.27
CA ASN A 432 4.22 16.83 6.27
C ASN A 432 5.70 16.37 6.26
N TYR A 433 6.05 15.34 5.50
CA TYR A 433 7.41 14.91 5.24
C TYR A 433 8.09 15.85 4.26
N TYR A 434 9.36 16.13 4.53
CA TYR A 434 10.15 17.06 3.72
C TYR A 434 11.58 16.57 3.62
N ILE A 435 12.17 16.83 2.46
CA ILE A 435 13.58 16.63 2.16
C ILE A 435 14.34 17.81 2.73
N THR A 436 15.29 17.56 3.63
CA THR A 436 16.23 18.57 4.11
C THR A 436 17.54 18.44 3.36
N LEU A 437 17.92 19.52 2.68
CA LEU A 437 19.17 19.62 1.92
C LEU A 437 20.15 20.57 2.62
N SER A 438 21.45 20.33 2.45
CA SER A 438 22.46 21.27 2.92
C SER A 438 22.47 22.53 2.05
N ASN A 439 22.94 23.66 2.59
CA ASN A 439 22.98 24.94 1.86
C ASN A 439 23.96 24.92 0.66
N THR A 440 24.75 23.86 0.52
CA THR A 440 25.69 23.64 -0.58
C THR A 440 25.14 22.69 -1.65
N THR A 441 24.06 21.96 -1.37
CA THR A 441 23.47 21.01 -2.32
C THR A 441 22.75 21.75 -3.45
N SER A 442 23.24 21.62 -4.67
CA SER A 442 22.50 22.03 -5.86
C SER A 442 21.43 20.99 -6.20
N TYR A 443 20.20 21.40 -6.52
CA TYR A 443 19.15 20.44 -6.88
C TYR A 443 18.30 20.86 -8.08
N THR A 444 17.81 19.85 -8.81
CA THR A 444 16.90 19.97 -9.96
C THR A 444 15.73 18.99 -9.80
N ILE A 445 14.50 19.46 -10.02
CA ILE A 445 13.30 18.60 -10.08
C ILE A 445 12.65 18.76 -11.45
N GLN A 446 12.31 17.65 -12.13
CA GLN A 446 11.71 17.71 -13.47
C GLN A 446 10.18 17.60 -13.44
N GLU A 447 9.63 16.82 -12.50
CA GLU A 447 8.20 16.62 -12.31
C GLU A 447 7.85 16.59 -10.82
N ILE A 448 6.73 17.21 -10.45
CA ILE A 448 6.11 17.11 -9.14
C ILE A 448 4.75 16.44 -9.29
N TYR A 449 4.55 15.37 -8.53
CA TYR A 449 3.28 14.66 -8.42
C TYR A 449 2.74 14.78 -6.99
N LEU A 450 1.52 15.29 -6.82
CA LEU A 450 0.88 15.40 -5.51
C LEU A 450 -0.11 14.25 -5.28
N THR A 451 0.15 13.39 -4.29
CA THR A 451 -0.79 12.34 -3.88
C THR A 451 -1.86 12.95 -2.95
N SER A 452 -3.14 12.68 -3.22
CA SER A 452 -4.29 13.10 -2.40
C SER A 452 -4.30 14.60 -2.01
N GLY A 453 -5.13 15.40 -2.70
CA GLY A 453 -5.29 16.83 -2.43
C GLY A 453 -5.75 17.14 -1.00
N TYR A 454 -4.82 17.55 -0.13
CA TYR A 454 -5.19 18.44 0.96
C TYR A 454 -4.87 19.86 0.53
N LEU A 455 -5.84 20.74 0.71
CA LEU A 455 -5.91 22.10 0.16
C LEU A 455 -4.95 23.10 0.86
N TYR A 456 -3.86 22.63 1.46
CA TYR A 456 -2.86 23.46 2.13
C TYR A 456 -1.50 23.38 1.43
N SER A 457 -0.67 24.39 1.66
CA SER A 457 0.69 24.45 1.09
C SER A 457 1.63 23.47 1.81
N THR A 458 2.32 22.63 1.05
CA THR A 458 3.36 21.73 1.54
C THR A 458 4.75 22.28 1.23
N THR A 459 5.73 21.88 2.04
CA THR A 459 7.14 22.28 1.87
C THR A 459 8.01 21.06 1.63
N PRO A 460 7.89 20.38 0.47
CA PRO A 460 8.51 19.08 0.26
C PRO A 460 10.04 19.12 0.23
N VAL A 461 10.65 20.29 -0.01
CA VAL A 461 12.11 20.48 0.05
C VAL A 461 12.45 21.71 0.86
N ARG A 462 13.40 21.60 1.79
CA ARG A 462 13.92 22.69 2.63
C ARG A 462 15.44 22.79 2.47
N GLY A 463 15.95 24.01 2.27
CA GLY A 463 17.36 24.25 1.98
C GLY A 463 17.75 23.95 0.53
N GLY A 464 19.06 23.83 0.28
CA GLY A 464 19.62 23.61 -1.05
C GLY A 464 19.59 24.83 -1.98
N ILE A 465 20.23 24.70 -3.14
CA ILE A 465 20.32 25.71 -4.19
C ILE A 465 19.58 25.17 -5.44
N PRO A 466 18.38 25.68 -5.77
CA PRO A 466 17.67 25.26 -6.98
C PRO A 466 18.41 25.69 -8.24
N THR A 467 18.32 24.89 -9.31
CA THR A 467 19.06 25.08 -10.58
C THR A 467 18.18 25.55 -11.74
N ASP A 468 17.38 26.60 -11.54
CA ASP A 468 16.50 27.24 -12.55
C ASP A 468 15.61 26.24 -13.33
N PHE A 469 14.96 25.32 -12.61
CA PHE A 469 14.11 24.28 -13.23
C PHE A 469 12.64 24.66 -13.42
N LEU A 470 12.17 25.78 -12.83
CA LEU A 470 10.75 26.16 -12.83
C LEU A 470 10.14 26.26 -14.24
N ASP A 471 10.89 26.81 -15.21
CA ASP A 471 10.39 27.01 -16.57
C ASP A 471 10.14 25.70 -17.33
N SER A 472 10.73 24.59 -16.84
CA SER A 472 10.63 23.26 -17.44
C SER A 472 9.88 22.24 -16.56
N LEU A 473 9.40 22.67 -15.40
CA LEU A 473 8.79 21.81 -14.40
C LEU A 473 7.42 21.31 -14.86
N ARG A 474 7.23 20.00 -14.83
CA ARG A 474 5.91 19.37 -15.01
C ARG A 474 5.22 19.19 -13.67
N THR A 475 3.91 19.37 -13.63
CA THR A 475 3.12 19.24 -12.41
C THR A 475 1.87 18.42 -12.67
N ASP A 476 1.59 17.44 -11.82
CA ASP A 476 0.38 16.62 -11.88
C ASP A 476 -0.09 16.20 -10.46
N SER A 477 -1.31 15.71 -10.34
CA SER A 477 -1.91 15.31 -9.05
C SER A 477 -3.02 14.28 -9.25
N ASP A 478 -3.34 13.50 -8.22
CA ASP A 478 -4.49 12.58 -8.28
C ASP A 478 -5.79 13.31 -8.68
N CYS A 479 -5.98 14.55 -8.22
CA CYS A 479 -7.16 15.36 -8.47
C CYS A 479 -7.32 15.82 -9.92
N SER A 480 -6.23 15.88 -10.70
CA SER A 480 -6.29 16.31 -12.11
C SER A 480 -7.13 15.34 -12.96
N THR A 481 -7.21 14.07 -12.55
CA THR A 481 -7.97 13.02 -13.25
C THR A 481 -9.47 13.08 -12.97
N TYR A 482 -9.87 13.54 -11.77
CA TYR A 482 -11.26 13.55 -11.31
C TYR A 482 -11.96 14.88 -11.51
N VAL A 483 -11.21 15.98 -11.40
CA VAL A 483 -11.75 17.34 -11.36
C VAL A 483 -11.00 18.23 -12.35
N LYS A 484 -11.73 18.70 -13.37
CA LYS A 484 -11.19 19.60 -14.39
C LYS A 484 -10.94 20.99 -13.81
N GLY A 485 -9.86 21.64 -14.25
CA GLY A 485 -9.52 23.00 -13.83
C GLY A 485 -8.77 23.10 -12.49
N SER A 486 -8.43 21.96 -11.89
CA SER A 486 -7.45 21.89 -10.81
C SER A 486 -6.03 22.12 -11.36
N SER A 487 -5.14 22.67 -10.52
CA SER A 487 -3.74 22.91 -10.89
C SER A 487 -2.83 22.86 -9.67
N LEU A 488 -1.52 22.84 -9.92
CA LEU A 488 -0.51 22.98 -8.87
C LEU A 488 0.24 24.29 -9.05
N SER A 489 0.40 25.03 -7.96
CA SER A 489 1.30 26.16 -7.89
C SER A 489 2.58 25.76 -7.21
N VAL A 490 3.71 26.03 -7.87
CA VAL A 490 5.04 25.74 -7.36
C VAL A 490 5.84 27.03 -7.28
N HIS A 491 6.39 27.31 -6.11
CA HIS A 491 7.23 28.47 -5.86
C HIS A 491 8.43 28.06 -5.01
N TYR A 492 9.60 28.64 -5.24
CA TYR A 492 10.76 28.43 -4.38
C TYR A 492 11.29 29.76 -3.85
N ASN A 493 11.85 29.74 -2.64
CA ASN A 493 12.63 30.85 -2.11
C ASN A 493 13.95 30.33 -1.52
N THR A 494 14.70 31.18 -0.82
CA THR A 494 15.98 30.80 -0.19
C THR A 494 15.86 29.79 0.95
N THR A 495 14.63 29.46 1.39
CA THR A 495 14.38 28.58 2.54
C THR A 495 13.76 27.23 2.16
N ALA A 496 12.86 27.20 1.16
CA ALA A 496 12.14 25.99 0.78
C ALA A 496 11.54 26.07 -0.63
N LEU A 497 11.22 24.89 -1.15
CA LEU A 497 10.27 24.69 -2.24
C LEU A 497 8.87 24.54 -1.64
N TYR A 498 7.92 25.29 -2.17
CA TYR A 498 6.51 25.29 -1.79
C TYR A 498 5.70 24.71 -2.93
N VAL A 499 4.89 23.71 -2.61
CA VAL A 499 3.92 23.13 -3.54
C VAL A 499 2.55 23.34 -2.95
N MET A 500 1.62 23.87 -3.74
CA MET A 500 0.25 24.08 -3.29
C MET A 500 -0.73 23.58 -4.35
N TYR A 501 -1.69 22.80 -3.89
CA TYR A 501 -2.84 22.42 -4.68
C TYR A 501 -3.81 23.60 -4.82
N VAL A 502 -4.19 23.91 -6.05
CA VAL A 502 -5.17 24.93 -6.38
C VAL A 502 -6.44 24.20 -6.85
N PRO A 503 -7.50 24.13 -6.02
CA PRO A 503 -8.77 23.54 -6.42
C PRO A 503 -9.42 24.37 -7.56
N PRO A 504 -10.33 23.78 -8.34
CA PRO A 504 -11.16 24.58 -9.23
C PRO A 504 -12.06 25.52 -8.42
N THR A 505 -12.57 26.56 -9.08
CA THR A 505 -13.64 27.38 -8.51
C THR A 505 -14.92 26.55 -8.38
N PRO A 506 -15.69 26.66 -7.27
CA PRO A 506 -16.99 26.00 -7.14
C PRO A 506 -17.89 26.32 -8.34
N ASP A 507 -18.69 25.34 -8.78
CA ASP A 507 -19.54 25.48 -9.96
C ASP A 507 -20.78 26.34 -9.65
N ILE A 508 -20.56 27.65 -9.54
CA ILE A 508 -21.61 28.63 -9.25
C ILE A 508 -22.42 28.85 -10.51
N THR A 509 -23.69 28.41 -10.48
CA THR A 509 -24.58 28.46 -11.64
C THR A 509 -25.19 29.85 -11.82
N TYR A 510 -25.56 30.54 -10.73
CA TYR A 510 -26.06 31.91 -10.76
C TYR A 510 -26.00 32.57 -9.37
N GLY A 511 -26.13 33.90 -9.34
CA GLY A 511 -26.37 34.66 -8.11
C GLY A 511 -27.67 35.46 -8.14
N TRP A 512 -28.09 36.00 -7.01
CA TRP A 512 -29.22 36.95 -6.92
C TRP A 512 -29.11 37.84 -5.69
N SER A 513 -29.67 39.05 -5.74
CA SER A 513 -29.68 39.99 -4.60
C SER A 513 -31.09 40.31 -4.13
N ASN A 514 -31.28 40.49 -2.82
CA ASN A 514 -32.53 41.00 -2.24
C ASN A 514 -32.39 42.44 -1.72
N GLY A 515 -31.28 43.13 -2.03
CA GLY A 515 -30.95 44.47 -1.54
C GLY A 515 -30.38 44.54 -0.13
N ILE A 516 -30.36 43.42 0.61
CA ILE A 516 -29.66 43.28 1.91
C ILE A 516 -28.43 42.38 1.72
N SER A 517 -28.61 41.24 1.07
CA SER A 517 -27.58 40.26 0.77
C SER A 517 -27.68 39.81 -0.69
N THR A 518 -26.52 39.46 -1.24
CA THR A 518 -26.36 38.81 -2.54
C THR A 518 -25.93 37.37 -2.30
N TYR A 519 -26.65 36.45 -2.94
CA TYR A 519 -26.55 35.01 -2.79
C TYR A 519 -25.97 34.41 -4.08
N PHE A 520 -25.21 33.33 -3.95
CA PHE A 520 -24.61 32.60 -5.07
C PHE A 520 -24.93 31.13 -4.90
N HIS A 521 -25.69 30.58 -5.85
CA HIS A 521 -26.08 29.17 -5.86
C HIS A 521 -25.06 28.35 -6.65
N PHE A 522 -24.69 27.20 -6.09
CA PHE A 522 -23.84 26.23 -6.74
C PHE A 522 -24.54 24.86 -6.75
N ASP A 523 -24.24 24.05 -7.77
CA ASP A 523 -24.82 22.71 -7.86
C ASP A 523 -24.07 21.77 -6.91
N GLU A 524 -24.74 21.29 -5.85
CA GLU A 524 -24.20 20.27 -4.93
C GLU A 524 -24.27 18.89 -5.61
N ALA A 525 -23.70 18.79 -6.80
CA ALA A 525 -23.57 17.51 -7.49
C ALA A 525 -22.32 16.80 -6.96
N VAL A 526 -22.57 15.66 -6.29
CA VAL A 526 -21.65 14.51 -6.10
C VAL A 526 -21.00 14.39 -4.72
N SER A 527 -21.69 13.70 -3.81
CA SER A 527 -21.17 13.19 -2.53
C SER A 527 -20.25 11.96 -2.68
N TYR A 528 -19.24 12.00 -3.54
CA TYR A 528 -18.20 10.96 -3.57
C TYR A 528 -16.98 11.40 -2.76
N TRP A 529 -16.40 10.47 -1.98
CA TRP A 529 -15.30 10.78 -1.05
C TRP A 529 -14.09 11.43 -1.76
N TYR A 530 -13.80 11.09 -3.01
CA TYR A 530 -12.71 11.72 -3.79
C TYR A 530 -13.01 13.16 -4.22
N TYR A 531 -14.28 13.50 -4.52
CA TYR A 531 -14.66 14.86 -4.89
C TYR A 531 -14.45 15.83 -3.71
N SER A 532 -14.77 15.40 -2.48
CA SER A 532 -14.60 16.23 -1.28
C SER A 532 -13.15 16.58 -0.91
N TYR A 533 -12.14 15.89 -1.45
CA TYR A 533 -10.72 16.24 -1.25
C TYR A 533 -10.17 17.13 -2.38
N CYS A 534 -10.79 17.11 -3.56
CA CYS A 534 -10.30 17.84 -4.73
C CYS A 534 -10.98 19.20 -4.95
N THR A 535 -12.10 19.49 -4.26
CA THR A 535 -12.80 20.78 -4.26
C THR A 535 -12.78 21.41 -2.86
N ASP A 536 -12.98 22.73 -2.77
CA ASP A 536 -13.09 23.48 -1.50
C ASP A 536 -14.43 24.20 -1.40
N ASP A 537 -15.53 23.50 -1.67
CA ASP A 537 -16.86 24.10 -1.72
C ASP A 537 -17.32 24.62 -0.34
N ALA A 538 -16.78 24.08 0.75
CA ALA A 538 -17.05 24.55 2.10
C ALA A 538 -16.22 25.79 2.51
N LEU A 539 -15.29 26.25 1.65
CA LEU A 539 -14.38 27.38 1.87
C LEU A 539 -13.56 27.24 3.15
N VAL A 540 -13.02 26.04 3.39
CA VAL A 540 -12.23 25.73 4.60
C VAL A 540 -10.80 26.26 4.47
N TYR A 541 -10.24 26.24 3.26
CA TYR A 541 -8.83 26.59 3.02
C TYR A 541 -8.66 27.78 2.07
N HIS A 542 -9.68 28.08 1.27
CA HIS A 542 -9.71 29.16 0.30
C HIS A 542 -10.88 30.10 0.58
N ASN A 543 -10.67 31.37 0.26
CA ASN A 543 -11.72 32.37 0.22
C ASN A 543 -12.27 32.46 -1.21
N LEU A 544 -13.60 32.48 -1.33
CA LEU A 544 -14.26 32.76 -2.60
C LEU A 544 -14.33 34.27 -2.82
N ILE A 545 -13.69 34.73 -3.89
CA ILE A 545 -13.64 36.13 -4.29
C ILE A 545 -14.66 36.37 -5.40
N ILE A 546 -15.50 37.38 -5.20
CA ILE A 546 -16.41 37.92 -6.20
C ILE A 546 -15.85 39.25 -6.68
N GLU A 547 -15.41 39.31 -7.93
CA GLU A 547 -14.89 40.51 -8.58
C GLU A 547 -15.97 41.17 -9.45
N ASP A 548 -16.18 42.47 -9.22
CA ASP A 548 -17.12 43.33 -9.93
C ASP A 548 -16.44 44.66 -10.27
N ASN A 549 -16.21 44.89 -11.57
CA ASN A 549 -15.62 46.12 -12.12
C ASN A 549 -14.33 46.60 -11.39
N GLY A 550 -13.44 45.66 -11.04
CA GLY A 550 -12.16 45.92 -10.37
C GLY A 550 -12.23 46.07 -8.85
N SER A 551 -13.42 45.98 -8.26
CA SER A 551 -13.62 45.81 -6.82
C SER A 551 -13.85 44.34 -6.47
N HIS A 552 -13.31 43.86 -5.35
CA HIS A 552 -13.51 42.49 -4.91
C HIS A 552 -14.25 42.43 -3.57
N ARG A 553 -15.09 41.40 -3.41
CA ARG A 553 -15.76 41.04 -2.16
C ARG A 553 -15.40 39.60 -1.80
N ILE A 554 -15.21 39.35 -0.51
CA ILE A 554 -14.72 38.07 0.00
C ILE A 554 -15.87 37.34 0.70
N ILE A 555 -16.12 36.09 0.32
CA ILE A 555 -16.97 35.16 1.07
C ILE A 555 -16.05 34.29 1.92
N THR A 556 -16.19 34.39 3.24
CA THR A 556 -15.35 33.66 4.22
C THR A 556 -16.13 32.62 5.03
N SER A 557 -17.43 32.47 4.79
CA SER A 557 -18.29 31.55 5.53
C SER A 557 -18.71 30.39 4.65
N SER A 558 -18.73 29.19 5.23
CA SER A 558 -19.30 28.00 4.60
C SER A 558 -20.74 28.26 4.11
N PRO A 559 -21.14 27.60 3.01
CA PRO A 559 -22.45 27.80 2.44
C PRO A 559 -23.55 27.31 3.40
N THR A 560 -24.70 27.96 3.36
CA THR A 560 -25.91 27.49 4.04
C THR A 560 -26.72 26.66 3.04
N GLY A 561 -26.53 25.34 3.07
CA GLY A 561 -27.04 24.46 2.01
C GLY A 561 -26.22 24.62 0.73
N ASP A 562 -26.91 24.91 -0.36
CA ASP A 562 -26.39 25.04 -1.74
C ASP A 562 -26.06 26.50 -2.13
N THR A 563 -25.88 27.38 -1.15
CA THR A 563 -25.84 28.82 -1.38
C THR A 563 -24.79 29.52 -0.52
N TYR A 564 -23.91 30.30 -1.15
CA TYR A 564 -23.07 31.30 -0.48
C TYR A 564 -23.78 32.63 -0.40
N TRP A 565 -23.42 33.49 0.56
CA TRP A 565 -23.99 34.83 0.66
C TRP A 565 -22.97 35.86 1.13
N LEU A 566 -23.20 37.11 0.75
CA LEU A 566 -22.44 38.29 1.16
C LEU A 566 -23.35 39.53 1.23
N PRO A 567 -22.97 40.60 1.92
CA PRO A 567 -23.75 41.83 1.95
C PRO A 567 -23.91 42.46 0.56
N ALA A 568 -25.12 42.90 0.23
CA ALA A 568 -25.41 43.58 -1.02
C ALA A 568 -24.65 44.92 -1.10
N LEU A 569 -24.14 45.28 -2.28
CA LEU A 569 -23.50 46.58 -2.50
C LEU A 569 -24.54 47.69 -2.37
N SER A 570 -24.41 48.50 -1.31
CA SER A 570 -25.35 49.57 -1.00
C SER A 570 -25.49 50.54 -2.17
N GLY A 571 -26.72 50.68 -2.69
CA GLY A 571 -27.05 51.56 -3.81
C GLY A 571 -26.69 51.03 -5.20
N GLN A 572 -26.12 49.82 -5.32
CA GLN A 572 -25.79 49.17 -6.59
C GLN A 572 -26.47 47.80 -6.76
N GLU A 573 -26.83 47.14 -5.65
CA GLU A 573 -27.54 45.86 -5.63
C GLU A 573 -28.85 45.99 -4.85
N ASP A 574 -29.94 45.62 -5.52
CA ASP A 574 -31.32 45.55 -5.02
C ASP A 574 -32.03 44.30 -5.57
N GLY A 575 -33.31 44.13 -5.25
CA GLY A 575 -34.14 43.02 -5.75
C GLY A 575 -34.23 42.92 -7.28
N CYS A 576 -33.89 43.97 -8.01
CA CYS A 576 -34.02 44.04 -9.47
C CYS A 576 -32.70 44.08 -10.22
N THR A 577 -31.59 43.85 -9.52
CA THR A 577 -30.26 43.93 -10.10
C THR A 577 -29.99 42.77 -11.05
N HIS A 578 -29.52 43.12 -12.25
CA HIS A 578 -29.00 42.18 -13.24
C HIS A 578 -27.58 42.62 -13.64
N LYS A 579 -26.57 41.80 -13.37
CA LYS A 579 -25.18 42.07 -13.77
C LYS A 579 -24.35 40.79 -13.81
N ARG A 580 -23.17 40.86 -14.43
CA ARG A 580 -22.20 39.76 -14.49
C ARG A 580 -21.00 40.05 -13.59
N VAL A 581 -20.58 39.06 -12.82
CA VAL A 581 -19.40 39.12 -11.94
C VAL A 581 -18.46 37.97 -12.24
N LYS A 582 -17.21 38.06 -11.77
CA LYS A 582 -16.26 36.94 -11.82
C LYS A 582 -16.10 36.32 -10.45
N ALA A 583 -16.09 35.00 -10.39
CA ALA A 583 -15.84 34.25 -9.17
C ALA A 583 -14.56 33.42 -9.30
N TYR A 584 -13.73 33.42 -8.26
CA TYR A 584 -12.54 32.58 -8.17
C TYR A 584 -12.12 32.39 -6.71
N LEU A 585 -11.40 31.30 -6.43
CA LEU A 585 -10.81 31.02 -5.13
C LEU A 585 -9.44 31.67 -4.99
N VAL A 586 -9.14 32.16 -3.79
CA VAL A 586 -7.82 32.64 -3.36
C VAL A 586 -7.48 31.98 -2.03
N GLY A 587 -6.22 31.60 -1.82
CA GLY A 587 -5.79 30.99 -0.56
C GLY A 587 -6.15 31.85 0.67
N ALA A 588 -6.68 31.25 1.73
CA ALA A 588 -7.18 31.99 2.90
C ALA A 588 -6.07 32.55 3.82
N THR A 589 -4.82 32.09 3.66
CA THR A 589 -3.67 32.55 4.45
C THR A 589 -2.86 33.63 3.73
N THR A 590 -2.41 34.64 4.49
CA THR A 590 -1.67 35.83 4.01
C THR A 590 -0.32 35.55 3.33
N SER A 591 0.16 34.31 3.33
CA SER A 591 1.36 33.91 2.58
C SER A 591 1.09 33.52 1.12
N ASN A 592 -0.18 33.36 0.73
CA ASN A 592 -0.59 32.64 -0.49
C ASN A 592 -1.43 33.48 -1.47
N GLU A 593 -1.41 34.82 -1.34
CA GLU A 593 -2.27 35.75 -2.09
C GLU A 593 -2.10 35.71 -3.62
N ASN A 594 -1.02 35.13 -4.13
CA ASN A 594 -0.75 35.05 -5.58
C ASN A 594 -1.36 33.82 -6.27
N THR A 595 -2.01 32.94 -5.52
CA THR A 595 -2.53 31.67 -6.04
C THR A 595 -4.03 31.74 -6.14
N ARG A 596 -4.52 31.80 -7.38
CA ARG A 596 -5.94 31.90 -7.72
C ARG A 596 -6.36 30.75 -8.61
N SER A 597 -7.56 30.23 -8.38
CA SER A 597 -8.18 29.28 -9.32
C SER A 597 -8.58 30.00 -10.62
N THR A 598 -8.98 29.21 -11.62
CA THR A 598 -9.52 29.74 -12.87
C THR A 598 -10.84 30.47 -12.61
N ALA A 599 -10.92 31.74 -13.00
CA ALA A 599 -12.13 32.53 -12.82
C ALA A 599 -13.28 32.03 -13.70
N ILE A 600 -14.48 31.96 -13.12
CA ILE A 600 -15.74 31.71 -13.82
C ILE A 600 -16.57 32.99 -13.87
N GLU A 601 -17.34 33.17 -14.93
CA GLU A 601 -18.31 34.27 -15.03
C GLU A 601 -19.65 33.81 -14.48
N VAL A 602 -20.21 34.61 -13.57
CA VAL A 602 -21.49 34.31 -12.89
C VAL A 602 -22.44 35.47 -13.11
N ASP A 603 -23.65 35.16 -13.56
CA ASP A 603 -24.73 36.14 -13.68
C ASP A 603 -25.47 36.30 -12.34
N ILE A 604 -25.52 37.54 -11.83
CA ILE A 604 -26.41 37.94 -10.74
C ILE A 604 -27.73 38.34 -11.38
N LEU A 605 -28.74 37.52 -11.11
CA LEU A 605 -30.09 37.61 -11.65
C LEU A 605 -30.98 38.46 -10.73
N PRO A 606 -32.05 39.10 -11.27
CA PRO A 606 -33.02 39.85 -10.47
C PRO A 606 -33.61 38.99 -9.36
N GLY A 607 -33.24 39.26 -8.10
CA GLY A 607 -33.61 38.41 -6.98
C GLY A 607 -35.09 38.42 -6.66
N ASP A 608 -35.83 39.48 -7.00
CA ASP A 608 -37.28 39.45 -6.94
C ASP A 608 -37.84 38.43 -7.94
N LEU A 609 -37.26 38.25 -9.13
CA LEU A 609 -37.74 37.19 -10.05
C LEU A 609 -37.33 35.79 -9.60
N VAL A 610 -36.11 35.63 -9.06
CA VAL A 610 -35.61 34.34 -8.57
C VAL A 610 -36.35 33.90 -7.29
N LYS A 611 -36.69 34.84 -6.40
CA LYS A 611 -37.32 34.57 -5.09
C LYS A 611 -38.85 34.52 -5.16
N HIS A 612 -39.50 35.17 -6.12
CA HIS A 612 -40.94 35.03 -6.34
C HIS A 612 -41.24 33.65 -6.97
N ARG A 613 -41.04 32.61 -6.16
CA ARG A 613 -41.31 31.19 -6.41
C ARG A 613 -42.84 30.97 -6.50
N PHE A 614 -43.47 31.46 -7.57
CA PHE A 614 -44.91 31.38 -7.77
C PHE A 614 -45.35 30.00 -8.22
N TYR A 615 -45.96 29.23 -7.32
CA TYR A 615 -46.51 27.93 -7.66
C TYR A 615 -47.94 28.03 -8.19
N PRO A 616 -48.20 27.54 -9.42
CA PRO A 616 -49.55 27.60 -9.98
C PRO A 616 -50.57 26.66 -9.30
N TRP A 617 -50.22 25.93 -8.24
CA TRP A 617 -51.15 25.01 -7.55
C TRP A 617 -50.95 24.88 -6.05
N GLY A 618 -50.01 25.63 -5.46
CA GLY A 618 -49.53 25.37 -4.10
C GLY A 618 -50.13 26.24 -2.99
N ASN A 619 -51.03 27.15 -3.35
CA ASN A 619 -51.62 28.08 -2.40
C ASN A 619 -53.03 27.61 -2.04
N TYR A 620 -53.16 26.58 -1.18
CA TYR A 620 -54.44 26.02 -0.68
C TYR A 620 -55.35 27.05 0.05
N ASN A 621 -55.05 28.33 -0.11
CA ASN A 621 -55.72 29.52 0.36
C ASN A 621 -56.68 30.10 -0.72
N GLU A 622 -56.79 29.49 -1.91
CA GLU A 622 -57.59 30.01 -3.02
C GLU A 622 -58.29 28.87 -3.78
N THR A 623 -59.55 29.08 -4.20
CA THR A 623 -60.35 28.07 -4.92
C THR A 623 -59.96 27.88 -6.39
N ASP A 624 -59.17 28.81 -6.91
CA ASP A 624 -58.86 28.91 -8.34
C ASP A 624 -57.58 28.15 -8.75
N TYR A 625 -56.96 27.47 -7.78
CA TYR A 625 -55.71 26.72 -7.95
C TYR A 625 -55.98 25.25 -7.68
N SER A 626 -55.43 24.37 -8.53
CA SER A 626 -55.51 22.94 -8.28
C SER A 626 -54.43 22.20 -9.05
N MET A 627 -53.95 21.10 -8.46
CA MET A 627 -53.13 20.12 -9.16
C MET A 627 -53.64 18.74 -8.85
N ARG A 628 -53.90 17.96 -9.91
CA ARG A 628 -54.42 16.60 -9.78
C ARG A 628 -53.77 15.66 -10.79
N ALA A 629 -53.42 14.47 -10.32
CA ALA A 629 -53.15 13.35 -11.23
C ALA A 629 -54.47 12.86 -11.84
N MET A 630 -54.44 12.53 -13.12
CA MET A 630 -55.62 12.16 -13.90
C MET A 630 -55.80 10.62 -13.93
N GLU A 631 -57.05 10.16 -14.02
CA GLU A 631 -57.42 8.75 -14.16
C GLU A 631 -58.03 8.43 -15.54
N GLY A 632 -58.28 7.13 -15.81
CA GLY A 632 -58.92 6.64 -17.02
C GLY A 632 -58.04 6.82 -18.26
N GLU A 633 -58.63 7.30 -19.36
CA GLU A 633 -57.94 7.53 -20.64
C GLU A 633 -56.80 8.56 -20.56
N ASN A 634 -56.81 9.41 -19.52
CA ASN A 634 -55.78 10.42 -19.28
C ASN A 634 -54.78 10.02 -18.17
N SER A 635 -54.79 8.76 -17.74
CA SER A 635 -53.81 8.23 -16.78
C SER A 635 -52.37 8.47 -17.27
N GLY A 636 -51.47 8.85 -16.35
CA GLY A 636 -50.12 9.28 -16.70
C GLY A 636 -49.95 10.79 -16.90
N LYS A 637 -51.01 11.58 -16.70
CA LYS A 637 -50.97 13.03 -16.82
C LYS A 637 -51.31 13.72 -15.50
N ILE A 638 -50.76 14.91 -15.31
CA ILE A 638 -51.13 15.81 -14.22
C ILE A 638 -51.77 17.06 -14.83
N GLN A 639 -52.92 17.45 -14.31
CA GLN A 639 -53.60 18.69 -14.66
C GLN A 639 -53.33 19.74 -13.57
N ILE A 640 -52.93 20.93 -14.00
CA ILE A 640 -52.69 22.11 -13.16
C ILE A 640 -53.66 23.21 -13.59
N ARG A 641 -54.21 23.94 -12.63
CA ARG A 641 -54.98 25.17 -12.85
C ARG A 641 -54.48 26.28 -11.93
N TRP A 642 -54.38 27.49 -12.45
CA TRP A 642 -53.90 28.68 -11.75
C TRP A 642 -54.67 29.93 -12.16
N ASN A 643 -54.58 30.97 -11.34
CA ASN A 643 -55.07 32.29 -11.70
C ASN A 643 -53.96 33.10 -12.41
N ALA A 644 -54.24 33.60 -13.61
CA ALA A 644 -53.26 34.37 -14.39
C ALA A 644 -53.00 35.77 -13.80
N SER A 645 -53.97 36.36 -13.08
CA SER A 645 -53.85 37.72 -12.54
C SER A 645 -53.01 37.83 -11.27
N THR A 646 -52.62 36.69 -10.69
CA THR A 646 -51.89 36.61 -9.42
C THR A 646 -50.42 36.22 -9.62
N VAL A 647 -50.00 35.97 -10.87
CA VAL A 647 -48.59 35.68 -11.17
C VAL A 647 -47.75 36.94 -10.94
N PRO A 648 -46.69 36.87 -10.12
CA PRO A 648 -45.87 38.02 -9.78
C PRO A 648 -45.28 38.68 -11.02
N GLN A 649 -45.36 40.01 -11.05
CA GLN A 649 -44.66 40.86 -12.00
C GLN A 649 -43.76 41.77 -11.16
N ALA A 650 -42.46 41.50 -11.19
CA ALA A 650 -41.47 42.26 -10.44
C ALA A 650 -40.45 42.87 -11.40
N CYS A 651 -39.79 43.95 -11.00
CA CYS A 651 -38.68 44.56 -11.75
C CYS A 651 -39.03 45.03 -13.18
N GLY A 652 -40.31 45.27 -13.45
CA GLY A 652 -40.82 45.62 -14.78
C GLY A 652 -40.90 44.45 -15.76
N TYR A 653 -40.64 43.21 -15.31
CA TYR A 653 -40.77 42.01 -16.10
C TYR A 653 -42.20 41.47 -16.07
N LYS A 654 -42.72 41.11 -17.24
CA LYS A 654 -44.02 40.49 -17.41
C LYS A 654 -43.84 38.98 -17.51
N ALA A 655 -44.53 38.23 -16.67
CA ALA A 655 -44.55 36.77 -16.76
C ALA A 655 -45.39 36.33 -17.97
N GLU A 656 -44.81 35.59 -18.90
CA GLU A 656 -45.47 35.17 -20.14
C GLU A 656 -45.82 33.68 -20.19
N TYR A 657 -44.88 32.81 -19.77
CA TYR A 657 -45.05 31.36 -19.85
C TYR A 657 -44.62 30.65 -18.56
N PHE A 658 -45.33 29.58 -18.21
CA PHE A 658 -44.82 28.54 -17.32
C PHE A 658 -44.12 27.47 -18.14
N ILE A 659 -43.00 26.97 -17.63
CA ILE A 659 -42.27 25.84 -18.18
C ILE A 659 -42.37 24.70 -17.15
N PHE A 660 -43.09 23.64 -17.50
CA PHE A 660 -43.27 22.44 -16.68
C PHE A 660 -42.40 21.31 -17.25
N GLY A 661 -41.22 21.09 -16.66
CA GLY A 661 -40.22 20.23 -17.28
C GLY A 661 -39.83 20.73 -18.67
N ASN A 662 -40.27 20.04 -19.73
CA ASN A 662 -39.99 20.42 -21.12
C ASN A 662 -41.16 21.14 -21.82
N ASP A 663 -42.33 21.23 -21.17
CA ASP A 663 -43.53 21.79 -21.78
C ASP A 663 -43.69 23.27 -21.42
N THR A 664 -43.88 24.14 -22.43
CA THR A 664 -44.07 25.58 -22.24
C THR A 664 -45.54 25.97 -22.44
N VAL A 665 -46.11 26.72 -21.51
CA VAL A 665 -47.55 27.05 -21.49
C VAL A 665 -47.76 28.54 -21.19
N PRO A 666 -48.55 29.27 -22.00
CA PRO A 666 -48.87 30.68 -21.71
C PRO A 666 -49.57 30.84 -20.36
N ILE A 667 -49.10 31.78 -19.54
CA ILE A 667 -49.69 32.07 -18.22
C ILE A 667 -51.15 32.50 -18.35
N SER A 668 -51.51 33.18 -19.43
CA SER A 668 -52.88 33.63 -19.70
C SER A 668 -53.89 32.48 -19.86
N LEU A 669 -53.45 31.24 -20.07
CA LEU A 669 -54.35 30.09 -20.25
C LEU A 669 -55.06 29.68 -18.95
N GLY A 670 -54.43 29.92 -17.79
CA GLY A 670 -54.97 29.57 -16.46
C GLY A 670 -55.09 28.06 -16.18
N ASN A 671 -54.71 27.19 -17.11
CA ASN A 671 -54.66 25.75 -16.90
C ASN A 671 -53.67 25.07 -17.85
N SER A 672 -53.24 23.85 -17.50
CA SER A 672 -52.49 22.96 -18.40
C SER A 672 -52.65 21.50 -17.97
N THR A 673 -52.36 20.58 -18.88
CA THR A 673 -52.27 19.14 -18.58
C THR A 673 -51.06 18.58 -19.29
N TYR A 674 -50.12 18.00 -18.54
CA TYR A 674 -48.86 17.47 -19.09
C TYR A 674 -48.67 16.01 -18.68
N ARG A 675 -47.79 15.32 -19.40
CA ARG A 675 -47.44 13.93 -19.11
C ARG A 675 -46.35 13.89 -18.06
N ALA A 676 -46.61 13.18 -16.96
CA ALA A 676 -45.69 13.12 -15.82
C ALA A 676 -44.88 11.81 -15.82
N ALA A 677 -43.68 11.86 -15.25
CA ALA A 677 -42.87 10.68 -15.04
C ALA A 677 -43.57 9.74 -14.04
N ARG A 678 -43.55 8.44 -14.33
CA ARG A 678 -44.22 7.43 -13.52
C ARG A 678 -43.26 6.90 -12.47
N SER A 679 -43.63 7.03 -11.20
CA SER A 679 -42.90 6.49 -10.06
C SER A 679 -43.73 5.42 -9.37
N TYR A 680 -43.12 4.28 -9.04
CA TYR A 680 -43.81 3.22 -8.29
C TYR A 680 -43.60 3.46 -6.80
N SER A 681 -44.69 3.72 -6.06
CA SER A 681 -44.63 3.86 -4.61
C SER A 681 -44.91 2.52 -3.95
N SER A 682 -43.87 1.94 -3.33
CA SER A 682 -44.01 0.71 -2.53
C SER A 682 -44.95 0.91 -1.33
N SER A 683 -45.02 2.13 -0.79
CA SER A 683 -45.85 2.50 0.37
C SER A 683 -47.36 2.41 0.11
N CYS A 684 -47.78 2.48 -1.16
CA CYS A 684 -49.20 2.45 -1.52
C CYS A 684 -49.55 1.41 -2.60
N MET A 685 -48.57 0.66 -3.12
CA MET A 685 -48.76 -0.29 -4.23
C MET A 685 -49.49 0.31 -5.45
N VAL A 686 -49.42 1.63 -5.64
CA VAL A 686 -50.00 2.35 -6.77
C VAL A 686 -48.92 3.09 -7.53
N TYR A 687 -49.20 3.37 -8.79
CA TYR A 687 -48.37 4.25 -9.58
C TYR A 687 -48.67 5.70 -9.21
N ALA A 688 -47.64 6.41 -8.79
CA ALA A 688 -47.66 7.84 -8.57
C ALA A 688 -46.98 8.55 -9.76
N TYR A 689 -47.26 9.83 -9.89
CA TYR A 689 -46.79 10.66 -11.00
C TYR A 689 -46.01 11.84 -10.45
N ASP A 690 -44.74 11.95 -10.83
CA ASP A 690 -43.85 12.94 -10.25
C ASP A 690 -44.27 14.36 -10.63
N VAL A 691 -44.28 15.23 -9.63
CA VAL A 691 -44.53 16.66 -9.83
C VAL A 691 -43.33 17.27 -10.55
N PRO A 692 -43.52 17.95 -11.69
CA PRO A 692 -42.44 18.53 -12.47
C PRO A 692 -41.89 19.76 -11.78
N THR A 693 -40.65 20.09 -12.13
CA THR A 693 -40.11 21.41 -11.87
C THR A 693 -40.88 22.47 -12.65
N VAL A 694 -40.98 23.66 -12.07
CA VAL A 694 -41.60 24.84 -12.71
C VAL A 694 -40.52 25.87 -12.92
N SER A 695 -40.49 26.45 -14.12
CA SER A 695 -39.79 27.71 -14.39
C SER A 695 -40.78 28.73 -14.97
N ILE A 696 -40.49 30.01 -14.83
CA ILE A 696 -41.31 31.10 -15.38
C ILE A 696 -40.45 31.86 -16.38
N LEU A 697 -40.95 31.98 -17.61
CA LEU A 697 -40.38 32.85 -18.62
C LEU A 697 -40.98 34.25 -18.48
N TYR A 698 -40.12 35.20 -18.19
CA TYR A 698 -40.40 36.62 -18.04
C TYR A 698 -39.87 37.39 -19.25
N SER A 699 -40.57 38.45 -19.66
CA SER A 699 -40.14 39.34 -20.74
C SER A 699 -40.11 40.81 -20.26
N LYS A 700 -39.13 41.58 -20.74
CA LYS A 700 -39.02 43.03 -20.52
C LYS A 700 -38.18 43.67 -21.63
N ASP A 701 -38.75 44.63 -22.37
CA ASP A 701 -38.03 45.48 -23.33
C ASP A 701 -37.05 44.69 -24.24
N ASP A 702 -37.53 43.58 -24.83
CA ASP A 702 -36.83 42.57 -25.65
C ASP A 702 -35.92 41.56 -24.93
N ASP A 703 -35.66 41.73 -23.63
CA ASP A 703 -34.94 40.76 -22.79
C ASP A 703 -35.89 39.66 -22.28
N HIS A 704 -35.37 38.44 -22.19
CA HIS A 704 -36.12 37.26 -21.74
C HIS A 704 -35.37 36.60 -20.60
N PHE A 705 -36.05 36.44 -19.47
CA PHE A 705 -35.49 35.82 -18.28
C PHE A 705 -36.26 34.55 -17.93
N THR A 706 -35.56 33.42 -17.85
CA THR A 706 -36.17 32.18 -17.35
C THR A 706 -35.77 31.99 -15.90
N SER A 707 -36.74 31.92 -14.99
CA SER A 707 -36.44 31.63 -13.58
C SER A 707 -35.79 30.25 -13.45
N PRO A 708 -34.91 30.05 -12.46
CA PRO A 708 -34.39 28.71 -12.17
C PRO A 708 -35.53 27.70 -11.92
N PRO A 709 -35.37 26.44 -12.36
CA PRO A 709 -36.37 25.41 -12.11
C PRO A 709 -36.46 25.13 -10.62
N TYR A 710 -37.67 25.09 -10.08
CA TYR A 710 -37.88 24.80 -8.68
C TYR A 710 -38.99 23.78 -8.48
N VAL A 711 -38.98 23.11 -7.30
CA VAL A 711 -40.03 22.21 -6.78
C VAL A 711 -40.33 22.58 -5.32
N PRO A 712 -41.60 22.67 -4.86
CA PRO A 712 -41.91 23.22 -3.54
C PRO A 712 -41.58 22.26 -2.39
N TYR A 713 -41.44 20.96 -2.66
CA TYR A 713 -41.08 19.96 -1.65
C TYR A 713 -39.57 19.89 -1.36
N ALA A 714 -38.72 20.48 -2.22
CA ALA A 714 -37.27 20.52 -2.03
C ALA A 714 -36.81 21.78 -1.28
N ASP A 715 -37.72 22.70 -0.97
CA ASP A 715 -37.42 23.95 -0.30
C ASP A 715 -37.44 23.77 1.22
N THR A 716 -36.37 24.21 1.90
CA THR A 716 -36.26 24.19 3.37
C THR A 716 -37.24 25.12 4.08
N TYR A 717 -37.82 26.10 3.37
CA TYR A 717 -38.78 27.05 3.95
C TYR A 717 -40.19 26.48 4.14
N TYR A 718 -40.58 25.46 3.38
CA TYR A 718 -41.87 24.80 3.52
C TYR A 718 -41.69 23.51 4.30
N THR A 719 -42.52 23.29 5.33
CA THR A 719 -42.49 22.03 6.08
C THR A 719 -42.70 20.86 5.12
N SER A 720 -41.92 19.79 5.30
CA SER A 720 -41.93 18.57 4.48
C SER A 720 -43.28 17.86 4.34
N ASN A 721 -44.32 18.37 5.03
CA ASN A 721 -45.68 17.87 5.01
C ASN A 721 -46.64 18.69 4.11
N SER A 722 -46.19 19.78 3.49
CA SER A 722 -47.06 20.71 2.74
C SER A 722 -47.24 20.35 1.26
N PHE A 723 -46.30 19.57 0.69
CA PHE A 723 -46.27 19.25 -0.75
C PHE A 723 -45.87 17.79 -1.00
N PHE A 724 -46.57 17.14 -1.94
CA PHE A 724 -46.19 15.83 -2.43
C PHE A 724 -45.18 15.95 -3.58
N ARG A 725 -44.13 15.11 -3.51
CA ARG A 725 -43.18 14.84 -4.59
C ARG A 725 -43.83 14.08 -5.74
N SER A 726 -44.74 13.15 -5.44
CA SER A 726 -45.43 12.35 -6.46
C SER A 726 -46.93 12.28 -6.16
N LEU A 727 -47.74 12.44 -7.20
CA LEU A 727 -49.19 12.49 -7.09
C LEU A 727 -49.84 11.15 -7.43
N VAL A 728 -50.78 10.74 -6.60
CA VAL A 728 -51.73 9.69 -6.94
C VAL A 728 -53.06 10.32 -7.37
N PRO A 729 -53.77 9.74 -8.35
CA PRO A 729 -55.07 10.26 -8.73
C PRO A 729 -56.09 10.09 -7.61
N VAL A 730 -56.89 11.12 -7.38
CA VAL A 730 -57.87 11.20 -6.30
C VAL A 730 -59.09 11.99 -6.79
N GLU A 731 -60.29 11.60 -6.36
CA GLU A 731 -61.52 12.28 -6.74
C GLU A 731 -61.57 13.71 -6.15
N PRO A 732 -61.96 14.74 -6.91
CA PRO A 732 -62.10 16.10 -6.37
C PRO A 732 -63.06 16.22 -5.18
N SER A 733 -64.05 15.31 -5.11
CA SER A 733 -65.08 15.19 -4.07
C SER A 733 -64.58 14.68 -2.73
N ILE A 734 -63.30 14.28 -2.60
CA ILE A 734 -62.77 13.90 -1.29
C ILE A 734 -62.78 15.06 -0.29
N THR A 735 -62.76 16.30 -0.79
CA THR A 735 -62.97 17.47 0.05
C THR A 735 -64.47 17.68 0.26
N PRO A 736 -64.96 17.73 1.50
CA PRO A 736 -66.37 17.98 1.76
C PRO A 736 -66.76 19.40 1.31
N GLU A 737 -67.99 19.58 0.82
CA GLU A 737 -68.46 20.90 0.36
C GLU A 737 -68.76 21.87 1.51
N LYS A 738 -69.05 21.32 2.70
CA LYS A 738 -69.26 22.05 3.94
C LYS A 738 -68.65 21.28 5.09
N LEU A 739 -68.19 21.99 6.10
CA LEU A 739 -67.66 21.41 7.32
C LEU A 739 -68.18 22.22 8.51
N HIS A 740 -68.96 21.58 9.37
CA HIS A 740 -69.42 22.16 10.62
C HIS A 740 -68.36 21.95 11.71
N LEU A 741 -67.73 23.06 12.11
CA LEU A 741 -66.76 23.12 13.18
C LEU A 741 -67.40 23.75 14.42
N SER A 742 -67.46 22.99 15.51
CA SER A 742 -67.97 23.43 16.80
C SER A 742 -66.83 23.66 17.79
N VAL A 743 -66.93 24.71 18.62
CA VAL A 743 -65.96 24.96 19.68
C VAL A 743 -66.27 24.05 20.86
N ILE A 744 -65.41 23.07 21.14
CA ILE A 744 -65.61 22.11 22.24
C ILE A 744 -64.82 22.46 23.50
N TYR A 745 -63.76 23.25 23.35
CA TYR A 745 -62.93 23.71 24.46
C TYR A 745 -62.35 25.09 24.16
N VAL A 746 -62.32 25.96 25.16
CA VAL A 746 -61.72 27.29 25.10
C VAL A 746 -60.71 27.40 26.22
N SER A 747 -59.46 27.74 25.89
CA SER A 747 -58.44 28.00 26.90
C SER A 747 -58.80 29.25 27.69
N SER A 748 -58.74 29.16 29.02
CA SER A 748 -59.02 30.32 29.90
C SER A 748 -57.91 31.38 29.91
N TYR A 749 -56.77 31.12 29.26
CA TYR A 749 -55.58 31.98 29.31
C TYR A 749 -55.05 32.41 27.93
N SER A 750 -55.70 32.00 26.84
CA SER A 750 -55.25 32.31 25.47
C SER A 750 -56.40 32.23 24.47
N ASP A 751 -56.22 32.80 23.28
CA ASP A 751 -57.16 32.63 22.15
C ASP A 751 -57.17 31.20 21.57
N ARG A 752 -56.50 30.25 22.22
CA ARG A 752 -56.52 28.85 21.83
C ARG A 752 -57.90 28.23 22.03
N LYS A 753 -58.48 27.72 20.95
CA LYS A 753 -59.76 27.00 20.92
C LYS A 753 -59.55 25.62 20.34
N THR A 754 -60.22 24.62 20.89
CA THR A 754 -60.31 23.31 20.26
C THR A 754 -61.61 23.24 19.46
N LEU A 755 -61.47 23.12 18.14
CA LEU A 755 -62.59 22.92 17.24
C LEU A 755 -62.77 21.43 16.99
N ARG A 756 -64.03 20.96 17.01
CA ARG A 756 -64.41 19.60 16.63
C ARG A 756 -65.20 19.65 15.33
N SER A 757 -64.90 18.72 14.43
CA SER A 757 -65.79 18.44 13.30
C SER A 757 -66.99 17.62 13.77
N ASP A 758 -68.18 18.20 13.64
CA ASP A 758 -69.44 17.50 13.91
C ASP A 758 -69.77 16.52 12.78
N ASP A 759 -69.25 16.78 11.58
CA ASP A 759 -69.43 15.93 10.41
C ASP A 759 -68.46 14.75 10.42
N PRO A 760 -68.90 13.53 10.02
CA PRO A 760 -68.01 12.41 9.82
C PRO A 760 -67.11 12.64 8.59
N LEU A 761 -65.81 12.41 8.73
CA LEU A 761 -64.84 12.44 7.63
C LEU A 761 -64.85 11.06 6.93
N PRO A 762 -65.55 10.88 5.79
CA PRO A 762 -66.01 9.55 5.39
C PRO A 762 -65.14 8.89 4.31
N TYR A 763 -64.03 9.48 3.90
CA TYR A 763 -63.31 9.00 2.71
C TYR A 763 -62.26 7.93 3.03
N VAL A 764 -62.35 6.79 2.32
CA VAL A 764 -61.35 5.73 2.34
C VAL A 764 -60.38 5.97 1.18
N CYS A 765 -59.14 6.31 1.49
CA CYS A 765 -58.11 6.53 0.49
C CYS A 765 -57.62 5.21 -0.12
N SER A 766 -57.46 5.18 -1.44
CA SER A 766 -56.80 4.10 -2.17
C SER A 766 -55.30 3.98 -1.81
N CYS A 767 -54.69 5.09 -1.38
CA CYS A 767 -53.30 5.18 -0.94
C CYS A 767 -53.22 5.99 0.36
N GLY A 768 -52.80 5.34 1.45
CA GLY A 768 -52.50 5.98 2.73
C GLY A 768 -53.74 6.43 3.53
N THR A 769 -53.60 7.50 4.30
CA THR A 769 -54.64 8.02 5.19
C THR A 769 -55.28 9.29 4.65
N TYR A 770 -56.60 9.40 4.86
CA TYR A 770 -57.35 10.61 4.58
C TYR A 770 -57.06 11.68 5.64
N LYS A 771 -56.76 12.88 5.16
CA LYS A 771 -56.47 14.09 5.95
C LYS A 771 -57.22 15.26 5.34
N LEU A 772 -57.53 16.24 6.17
CA LEU A 772 -58.18 17.48 5.78
C LEU A 772 -57.31 18.64 6.22
N ILE A 773 -56.72 19.34 5.25
CA ILE A 773 -55.90 20.52 5.50
C ILE A 773 -56.84 21.72 5.61
N LEU A 774 -56.75 22.45 6.72
CA LEU A 774 -57.57 23.62 7.04
C LEU A 774 -56.66 24.83 7.23
N ARG A 775 -56.88 25.87 6.43
CA ARG A 775 -56.13 27.12 6.52
C ARG A 775 -57.04 28.27 6.87
N PHE A 776 -56.74 28.93 7.97
CA PHE A 776 -57.54 29.99 8.56
C PHE A 776 -57.03 31.35 8.12
N HIS A 777 -57.94 32.16 7.60
CA HIS A 777 -57.69 33.53 7.18
C HIS A 777 -58.70 34.46 7.84
N HIS A 778 -58.26 35.69 8.11
CA HIS A 778 -59.15 36.77 8.45
C HIS A 778 -59.92 37.25 7.20
N LEU A 779 -61.07 37.93 7.38
CA LEU A 779 -61.93 38.40 6.27
C LEU A 779 -61.23 39.36 5.29
N ASN A 780 -60.16 40.03 5.74
CA ASN A 780 -59.32 40.89 4.90
C ASN A 780 -58.26 40.11 4.09
N GLY A 781 -58.29 38.78 4.13
CA GLY A 781 -57.36 37.89 3.42
C GLY A 781 -56.09 37.54 4.19
N THR A 782 -55.83 38.15 5.35
CA THR A 782 -54.62 37.88 6.15
C THR A 782 -54.61 36.43 6.63
N TRP A 783 -53.52 35.71 6.35
CA TRP A 783 -53.29 34.34 6.84
C TRP A 783 -53.08 34.34 8.36
N LEU A 784 -53.68 33.37 9.05
CA LEU A 784 -53.62 33.26 10.52
C LEU A 784 -52.96 31.96 10.97
N ASP A 785 -53.47 30.82 10.51
CA ASP A 785 -53.05 29.50 11.00
C ASP A 785 -53.32 28.39 9.97
N SER A 786 -52.68 27.23 10.10
CA SER A 786 -52.87 26.06 9.24
C SER A 786 -52.81 24.77 10.05
N GLU A 787 -53.91 24.02 10.08
CA GLU A 787 -54.02 22.77 10.83
C GLU A 787 -54.47 21.62 9.94
N THR A 788 -54.16 20.39 10.35
CA THR A 788 -54.57 19.18 9.62
C THR A 788 -55.42 18.28 10.50
N MET A 789 -56.65 18.02 10.07
CA MET A 789 -57.55 17.09 10.72
C MET A 789 -57.45 15.70 10.07
N THR A 790 -57.50 14.63 10.86
CA THR A 790 -57.42 13.25 10.33
C THR A 790 -58.72 12.50 10.62
N SER A 791 -58.99 11.41 9.91
CA SER A 791 -60.17 10.56 10.19
C SER A 791 -60.20 10.01 11.63
N GLN A 792 -59.03 9.89 12.28
CA GLN A 792 -58.88 9.42 13.66
C GLN A 792 -58.94 10.55 14.70
N SER A 793 -58.57 11.77 14.33
CA SER A 793 -58.54 12.94 15.21
C SER A 793 -59.50 14.03 14.70
N ARG A 794 -60.75 14.00 15.18
CA ARG A 794 -61.80 14.97 14.80
C ARG A 794 -61.69 16.32 15.51
N ASP A 795 -60.73 16.46 16.41
CA ASP A 795 -60.49 17.64 17.22
C ASP A 795 -59.18 18.28 16.79
N LEU A 796 -59.18 19.60 16.59
CA LEU A 796 -57.99 20.38 16.25
C LEU A 796 -57.86 21.58 17.19
N SER A 797 -56.64 21.91 17.58
CA SER A 797 -56.34 23.09 18.40
C SER A 797 -55.88 24.23 17.50
N VAL A 798 -56.55 25.38 17.56
CA VAL A 798 -56.19 26.57 16.78
C VAL A 798 -56.08 27.80 17.66
N TYR A 799 -55.26 28.77 17.26
CA TYR A 799 -55.14 30.06 17.94
C TYR A 799 -55.95 31.12 17.18
N LEU A 800 -57.25 31.23 17.50
CA LEU A 800 -58.16 32.16 16.83
C LEU A 800 -59.02 32.91 17.85
N PRO A 801 -59.05 34.26 17.88
CA PRO A 801 -59.99 35.00 18.71
C PRO A 801 -61.45 34.76 18.26
N TYR A 802 -62.44 35.17 19.06
CA TYR A 802 -63.84 35.12 18.61
C TYR A 802 -64.06 36.09 17.45
N GLY A 803 -64.70 35.63 16.37
CA GLY A 803 -64.85 36.41 15.14
C GLY A 803 -65.23 35.56 13.94
N ARG A 804 -65.31 36.21 12.79
CA ARG A 804 -65.60 35.59 11.49
C ARG A 804 -64.33 35.40 10.68
N TYR A 805 -64.14 34.21 10.15
CA TYR A 805 -62.94 33.78 9.43
C TYR A 805 -63.31 33.11 8.11
N ILE A 806 -62.38 33.14 7.17
CA ILE A 806 -62.43 32.33 5.96
C ILE A 806 -61.53 31.13 6.20
N VAL A 807 -62.08 29.94 6.02
CA VAL A 807 -61.33 28.68 6.12
C VAL A 807 -61.26 28.07 4.74
N TYR A 808 -60.05 27.87 4.24
CA TYR A 808 -59.82 27.10 3.03
C TYR A 808 -59.52 25.66 3.40
N MET A 809 -60.29 24.75 2.83
CA MET A 809 -60.30 23.36 3.19
C MET A 809 -59.92 22.52 1.98
N THR A 810 -58.96 21.61 2.15
CA THR A 810 -58.51 20.69 1.09
C THR A 810 -58.39 19.28 1.64
N GLY A 811 -59.19 18.35 1.12
CA GLY A 811 -59.09 16.92 1.40
C GLY A 811 -57.86 16.34 0.72
N VAL A 812 -57.17 15.43 1.40
CA VAL A 812 -55.90 14.86 0.96
C VAL A 812 -55.83 13.38 1.29
N CYS A 813 -55.37 12.56 0.34
CA CYS A 813 -54.97 11.18 0.58
C CYS A 813 -53.44 11.09 0.56
N SER A 814 -52.80 10.64 1.64
CA SER A 814 -51.33 10.65 1.75
C SER A 814 -50.77 9.39 2.37
N SER A 815 -49.66 8.88 1.83
CA SER A 815 -48.88 7.82 2.50
C SER A 815 -48.06 8.41 3.64
N GLY A 816 -47.98 7.71 4.78
CA GLY A 816 -47.34 8.22 6.01
C GLY A 816 -45.83 8.47 5.91
N SER A 817 -45.17 7.90 4.89
CA SER A 817 -43.73 8.08 4.65
C SER A 817 -43.51 8.24 3.15
N TYR A 818 -42.70 9.24 2.77
CA TYR A 818 -42.33 9.62 1.40
C TYR A 818 -43.43 10.32 0.60
N GLY A 819 -43.60 11.63 0.79
CA GLY A 819 -44.03 12.62 -0.21
C GLY A 819 -45.01 12.21 -1.33
N VAL A 820 -45.89 11.24 -1.11
CA VAL A 820 -46.75 10.62 -2.13
C VAL A 820 -48.18 10.75 -1.63
N GLY A 821 -49.02 11.38 -2.45
CA GLY A 821 -50.41 11.64 -2.09
C GLY A 821 -51.18 12.33 -3.21
N GLY A 822 -52.47 12.60 -2.99
CA GLY A 822 -53.31 13.28 -3.96
C GLY A 822 -54.22 14.29 -3.28
N TYR A 823 -54.50 15.38 -3.98
CA TYR A 823 -55.30 16.50 -3.50
C TYR A 823 -56.72 16.46 -4.06
N GLY A 824 -57.70 16.69 -3.19
CA GLY A 824 -59.07 17.04 -3.58
C GLY A 824 -59.19 18.50 -4.01
N LYS A 825 -60.41 18.94 -4.30
CA LYS A 825 -60.68 20.35 -4.61
C LYS A 825 -60.58 21.21 -3.35
N THR A 826 -59.99 22.40 -3.41
CA THR A 826 -60.05 23.35 -2.29
C THR A 826 -61.41 24.05 -2.23
N VAL A 827 -62.02 24.09 -1.04
CA VAL A 827 -63.33 24.70 -0.79
C VAL A 827 -63.17 25.85 0.22
N ARG A 828 -63.82 26.98 -0.07
CA ARG A 828 -63.91 28.14 0.82
C ARG A 828 -65.11 27.98 1.74
N VAL A 829 -64.89 28.01 3.04
CA VAL A 829 -65.93 27.96 4.08
C VAL A 829 -65.82 29.20 4.96
N GLU A 830 -66.94 29.77 5.37
CA GLU A 830 -66.96 30.84 6.37
C GLU A 830 -67.18 30.21 7.75
N LEU A 831 -66.27 30.52 8.68
CA LEU A 831 -66.33 30.07 10.06
C LEU A 831 -66.69 31.26 10.95
N ASP A 832 -67.85 31.18 11.60
CA ASP A 832 -68.26 32.15 12.62
C ASP A 832 -68.06 31.52 14.01
N LEU A 833 -67.13 32.05 14.78
CA LEU A 833 -66.94 31.65 16.17
C LEU A 833 -67.85 32.53 17.03
N GLU A 834 -69.05 32.03 17.32
CA GLU A 834 -70.06 32.73 18.14
C GLU A 834 -69.51 33.16 19.51
N LYS A 835 -69.98 34.31 20.01
CA LYS A 835 -69.52 34.94 21.25
C LYS A 835 -69.58 34.02 22.47
N GLU A 836 -68.61 34.21 23.36
CA GLU A 836 -68.46 33.60 24.68
C GLU A 836 -69.81 33.33 25.39
N PRO A 837 -70.10 32.09 25.86
CA PRO A 837 -71.31 31.81 26.62
C PRO A 837 -71.34 32.71 27.86
N PRO A 838 -72.51 33.30 28.21
CA PRO A 838 -72.57 34.30 29.28
C PRO A 838 -72.06 33.73 30.60
N SER A 839 -71.01 34.37 31.11
CA SER A 839 -70.36 34.04 32.38
C SER A 839 -71.38 33.83 33.52
N PRO A 840 -71.25 32.75 34.33
CA PRO A 840 -72.11 32.50 35.50
C PRO A 840 -72.03 33.62 36.56
N LEU A 841 -71.04 34.52 36.47
CA LEU A 841 -70.90 35.69 37.35
C LEU A 841 -72.04 36.71 37.20
N ARG A 842 -72.77 36.73 36.07
CA ARG A 842 -73.93 37.63 35.89
C ARG A 842 -75.12 37.32 36.80
N TRP A 843 -75.24 36.11 37.33
CA TRP A 843 -76.29 35.76 38.30
C TRP A 843 -75.80 35.83 39.76
N ILE A 844 -74.52 35.58 40.00
CA ILE A 844 -73.94 35.62 41.35
C ILE A 844 -73.92 37.05 41.89
N ILE A 845 -73.54 38.04 41.08
CA ILE A 845 -73.42 39.43 41.53
C ILE A 845 -74.79 40.04 41.92
N PRO A 846 -75.88 39.92 41.14
CA PRO A 846 -77.20 40.41 41.55
C PRO A 846 -77.77 39.67 42.76
N VAL A 847 -77.58 38.35 42.86
CA VAL A 847 -78.10 37.55 43.99
C VAL A 847 -77.38 37.91 45.29
N SER A 848 -76.06 38.14 45.25
CA SER A 848 -75.30 38.62 46.40
C SER A 848 -75.66 40.06 46.80
N ILE A 849 -75.94 40.94 45.83
CA ILE A 849 -76.38 42.32 46.10
C ILE A 849 -77.79 42.33 46.71
N VAL A 850 -78.73 41.53 46.19
CA VAL A 850 -80.09 41.40 46.74
C VAL A 850 -80.06 40.79 48.14
N GLY A 851 -79.26 39.74 48.36
CA GLY A 851 -79.07 39.14 49.69
C GLY A 851 -78.48 40.13 50.72
N GLY A 852 -77.50 40.95 50.30
CA GLY A 852 -76.94 42.02 51.13
C GLY A 852 -77.96 43.13 51.46
N LEU A 853 -78.80 43.49 50.48
CA LEU A 853 -79.87 44.50 50.66
C LEU A 853 -80.95 44.05 51.66
N PHE A 854 -81.32 42.76 51.65
CA PHE A 854 -82.27 42.21 52.63
C PHE A 854 -81.74 42.26 54.07
N LEU A 855 -80.45 42.02 54.28
CA LEU A 855 -79.81 42.12 55.61
C LEU A 855 -79.77 43.58 56.11
N VAL A 856 -79.47 44.53 55.24
CA VAL A 856 -79.44 45.96 55.59
C VAL A 856 -80.84 46.48 55.91
N VAL A 857 -81.86 46.14 55.11
CA VAL A 857 -83.25 46.53 55.37
C VAL A 857 -83.76 45.89 56.67
N GLY A 858 -83.44 44.60 56.92
CA GLY A 858 -83.75 43.93 58.17
C GLY A 858 -83.12 44.63 59.39
N GLY A 859 -81.86 45.05 59.27
CA GLY A 859 -81.15 45.81 60.30
C GLY A 859 -81.79 47.19 60.59
N ILE A 860 -82.21 47.91 59.55
CA ILE A 860 -82.86 49.23 59.68
C ILE A 860 -84.24 49.12 60.33
N VAL A 861 -85.05 48.12 59.96
CA VAL A 861 -86.37 47.89 60.57
C VAL A 861 -86.21 47.48 62.05
N GLY A 862 -85.24 46.63 62.36
CA GLY A 862 -84.89 46.28 63.75
C GLY A 862 -84.47 47.50 64.58
N PHE A 863 -83.63 48.37 64.02
CA PHE A 863 -83.20 49.61 64.67
C PHE A 863 -84.36 50.58 64.91
N ILE A 864 -85.28 50.74 63.95
CA ILE A 864 -86.48 51.59 64.09
C ILE A 864 -87.42 51.05 65.17
N LEU A 865 -87.63 49.73 65.25
CA LEU A 865 -88.49 49.13 66.28
C LEU A 865 -87.92 49.28 67.69
N ILE A 866 -86.60 49.15 67.86
CA ILE A 866 -85.93 49.38 69.15
C ILE A 866 -86.06 50.87 69.56
N ARG A 867 -85.88 51.80 68.62
CA ARG A 867 -85.99 53.25 68.89
C ARG A 867 -87.43 53.70 69.17
N LYS A 868 -88.45 53.02 68.62
CA LYS A 868 -89.88 53.28 68.92
C LYS A 868 -90.29 52.75 70.30
N ARG A 869 -89.68 51.67 70.79
CA ARG A 869 -89.96 51.10 72.12
C ARG A 869 -89.32 51.92 73.26
N GLN A 870 -88.21 52.60 73.02
CA GLN A 870 -87.55 53.46 74.02
C GLN A 870 -88.19 54.85 74.18
N LYS A 871 -89.09 55.27 73.28
CA LYS A 871 -89.79 56.57 73.36
C LYS A 871 -91.15 56.53 74.07
N TYR A 872 -91.60 55.36 74.56
CA TYR A 872 -92.94 55.19 75.16
C TYR A 872 -92.95 54.95 76.69
N ASN A 873 -91.79 54.91 77.37
CA ASN A 873 -91.71 54.58 78.81
C ASN A 873 -91.10 55.67 79.72
N TYR A 874 -91.09 56.94 79.29
CA TYR A 874 -90.91 58.07 80.20
C TYR A 874 -92.10 59.02 80.06
N TYR A 875 -92.88 59.14 81.14
CA TYR A 875 -94.14 59.87 81.36
C TYR A 875 -95.46 59.13 81.10
N ARG A 876 -95.80 58.25 82.07
CA ARG A 876 -97.15 58.19 82.65
C ARG A 876 -97.06 58.27 84.18
N LEU A 877 -97.34 59.49 84.69
CA LEU A 877 -98.12 59.83 85.90
C LEU A 877 -97.50 59.48 87.27
N GLU A 878 -97.50 60.43 88.21
CA GLU A 878 -98.45 60.43 89.36
C GLU A 878 -98.55 59.07 90.05
#